data_AF-A0A9P8A0Z9-F1
#
_entry.id   AF-A0A9P8A0Z9-F1
#
_cell.length_a   1.000
_cell.length_b   1.000
_cell.length_c   1.000
_cell.angle_alpha   90.00
_cell.angle_beta   90.00
_cell.angle_gamma   90.00
#
_symmetry.space_group_name_H-M   'P 1'
#
loop_
_entity.id
_entity.type
_entity.pdbx_description
1 polymer ?
#
loop_
_entity_poly.entity_id
_entity_poly.type
_entity_poly.pdbx_seq_one_letter_code
_entity_poly.pdbx_strand_id
1 'polypeptide(L)'
;MASITTTVKPATATATRKTAACSVPYQQWLECIEQHPLALMLLQYSAAATQAGAVYVFSALWTLGQSLVFMVTAESLACLQSLGWTILQWDSFLLGAVFLTMNIDADALDDQLYPKVLTQPQQYRQGSSSSSSTSASKKVTFDEQVLVVEHAAAQRGLAPLFTHGVIDPHMPLSESPTRSSFHHANVFHDQTMSRKTVLAQMQQEEAEYHLRMAAAGSFSPVSFGSPSSSRSGSCRSSICSVSSDSSDKDSKHARSTASSRIAALFHPHTQHLMTFTKYPAKQHWAKVAKNLGLTEGLVYLKGDVLKERHDTDVELTFRQESNFYYLTGFAEHDAHVLFDLKTQKMTLLPYRLPDDHIVWMGMPATTAELHTKYEADDIRYSTELLATIKESGASTLYVLRQEDAPRDTQLTINAEVLKEAIVNARIYKSAYEIEAMRKINHISSNAHVALMKAAKKSQSEVELDALFRYETARFGARAQAYEPIVGVGANAAILHYGRNSAAFNGNHDQLCLVDAGAEQGCYASDITRTFPLNGKYAGDAKTIYEIVLQMQKAVLESMKPGVQYEAMHRLASKIAVEGLQKAGVLKAEFSVEELLEKHIDGVFFPHGLGHMIGLDVHDVGGYPKGVERIQAPGLQYLRMRRVLEAGFVVTVEPGIYFVEFILNAAKNDEANVGKYINWDVVERFAKVGGVRIEDCVAITETGIDNLTVAPKEIAEIEAIMA
;
A
#
# COMPACT_ATOMS: atom_id res chain seq x y z
N MET A 1 69.50 -20.10 2.40
CA MET A 1 69.95 -21.49 2.16
C MET A 1 68.83 -22.41 2.65
N ALA A 2 68.28 -23.38 1.93
CA ALA A 2 68.56 -23.94 0.62
C ALA A 2 67.25 -24.51 0.05
N SER A 3 67.13 -24.45 -1.28
CA SER A 3 66.11 -25.08 -2.12
C SER A 3 66.30 -26.60 -2.14
N ILE A 4 65.21 -27.38 -2.08
CA ILE A 4 65.17 -28.73 -2.66
C ILE A 4 63.81 -28.95 -3.35
N THR A 5 63.87 -29.02 -4.67
CA THR A 5 62.90 -29.57 -5.61
C THR A 5 62.99 -31.09 -5.62
N THR A 6 61.86 -31.79 -5.65
CA THR A 6 61.75 -33.13 -6.26
C THR A 6 60.34 -33.40 -6.74
N THR A 7 60.23 -33.76 -8.02
CA THR A 7 59.01 -34.12 -8.74
C THR A 7 58.98 -35.62 -9.08
N VAL A 8 57.89 -36.30 -8.65
CA VAL A 8 57.00 -37.19 -9.46
C VAL A 8 57.52 -38.63 -9.75
N LYS A 9 56.80 -39.77 -9.60
CA LYS A 9 55.40 -40.22 -9.92
C LYS A 9 55.07 -41.58 -9.19
N PRO A 10 53.94 -42.29 -9.42
CA PRO A 10 52.92 -42.59 -8.42
C PRO A 10 52.78 -44.09 -8.05
N ALA A 11 52.08 -44.39 -6.95
CA ALA A 11 51.58 -45.76 -6.68
C ALA A 11 50.14 -45.74 -6.14
N THR A 12 49.36 -46.63 -6.74
CA THR A 12 47.94 -46.93 -6.56
C THR A 12 47.59 -47.48 -5.17
N ALA A 13 46.49 -47.01 -4.58
CA ALA A 13 45.71 -47.80 -3.62
C ALA A 13 44.23 -47.36 -3.61
N THR A 14 43.39 -48.35 -3.80
CA THR A 14 41.92 -48.37 -3.92
C THR A 14 41.23 -48.12 -2.58
N ALA A 15 40.21 -47.24 -2.56
CA ALA A 15 39.19 -47.22 -1.52
C ALA A 15 37.82 -46.94 -2.16
N THR A 16 36.92 -47.89 -1.98
CA THR A 16 35.56 -47.98 -2.52
C THR A 16 34.61 -47.00 -1.84
N ARG A 17 33.96 -46.11 -2.62
CA ARG A 17 32.80 -45.31 -2.20
C ARG A 17 31.58 -45.82 -2.93
N LYS A 18 30.62 -46.40 -2.20
CA LYS A 18 29.28 -46.72 -2.70
C LYS A 18 28.49 -45.42 -2.85
N THR A 19 28.18 -45.02 -4.07
CA THR A 19 27.13 -44.05 -4.39
C THR A 19 25.84 -44.80 -4.68
N ALA A 20 24.76 -44.45 -3.99
CA ALA A 20 23.42 -44.94 -4.30
C ALA A 20 22.86 -44.13 -5.48
N ALA A 21 22.38 -44.85 -6.50
CA ALA A 21 21.82 -44.30 -7.73
C ALA A 21 20.41 -43.75 -7.49
N CYS A 22 20.14 -42.55 -8.02
CA CYS A 22 18.78 -42.03 -8.23
C CYS A 22 18.59 -41.87 -9.74
N SER A 23 18.14 -42.95 -10.39
CA SER A 23 17.66 -42.96 -11.77
C SER A 23 16.14 -42.88 -11.72
N VAL A 24 15.52 -41.85 -12.33
CA VAL A 24 14.16 -41.89 -12.92
C VAL A 24 13.73 -40.58 -13.66
N PRO A 25 14.36 -39.37 -13.55
CA PRO A 25 13.89 -38.23 -14.38
C PRO A 25 14.46 -38.16 -15.81
N TYR A 26 15.61 -38.79 -16.09
CA TYR A 26 16.31 -38.60 -17.38
C TYR A 26 15.76 -39.47 -18.52
N GLN A 27 15.27 -40.68 -18.22
CA GLN A 27 14.69 -41.56 -19.25
C GLN A 27 13.32 -41.11 -19.73
N GLN A 28 12.48 -40.55 -18.84
CA GLN A 28 11.18 -39.98 -19.21
C GLN A 28 11.32 -38.74 -20.11
N TRP A 29 12.39 -37.97 -19.93
CA TRP A 29 12.71 -36.83 -20.79
C TRP A 29 13.13 -37.26 -22.21
N LEU A 30 13.90 -38.35 -22.32
CA LEU A 30 14.32 -38.92 -23.61
C LEU A 30 13.14 -39.53 -24.39
N GLU A 31 12.24 -40.25 -23.70
CA GLU A 31 11.04 -40.82 -24.33
C GLU A 31 10.08 -39.74 -24.88
N CYS A 32 10.05 -38.55 -24.26
CA CYS A 32 9.23 -37.43 -24.70
C CYS A 32 9.77 -36.75 -25.97
N ILE A 33 11.09 -36.81 -26.20
CA ILE A 33 11.74 -36.24 -27.39
C ILE A 33 11.57 -37.17 -28.60
N GLU A 34 11.64 -38.49 -28.40
CA GLU A 34 11.55 -39.47 -29.49
C GLU A 34 10.14 -39.57 -30.10
N GLN A 35 9.10 -39.13 -29.39
CA GLN A 35 7.70 -39.19 -29.88
C GLN A 35 7.20 -37.91 -30.58
N HIS A 36 8.01 -36.85 -30.65
CA HIS A 36 7.58 -35.58 -31.27
C HIS A 36 8.20 -35.38 -32.66
N PRO A 37 7.42 -35.37 -33.76
CA PRO A 37 7.94 -35.28 -35.13
C PRO A 37 8.82 -34.04 -35.39
N LEU A 38 8.48 -32.93 -34.72
CA LEU A 38 9.24 -31.67 -34.76
C LEU A 38 10.63 -31.79 -34.11
N ALA A 39 10.76 -32.57 -33.04
CA ALA A 39 12.05 -32.78 -32.36
C ALA A 39 12.98 -33.68 -33.18
N LEU A 40 12.43 -34.70 -33.85
CA LEU A 40 13.17 -35.56 -34.79
C LEU A 40 13.63 -34.78 -36.04
N MET A 41 12.79 -33.88 -36.57
CA MET A 41 13.17 -33.01 -37.69
C MET A 41 14.30 -32.04 -37.31
N LEU A 42 14.25 -31.46 -36.11
CA LEU A 42 15.28 -30.58 -35.56
C LEU A 42 16.60 -31.32 -35.28
N LEU A 43 16.55 -32.55 -34.78
CA LEU A 43 17.72 -33.40 -34.59
C LEU A 43 18.39 -33.78 -35.92
N GLN A 44 17.61 -34.14 -36.94
CA GLN A 44 18.12 -34.43 -38.29
C GLN A 44 18.75 -33.20 -38.96
N TYR A 45 18.16 -32.01 -38.78
CA TYR A 45 18.73 -30.75 -39.29
C TYR A 45 20.03 -30.36 -38.58
N SER A 46 20.11 -30.57 -37.25
CA SER A 46 21.33 -30.31 -36.48
C SER A 46 22.50 -31.22 -36.90
N ALA A 47 22.21 -32.49 -37.19
CA ALA A 47 23.19 -33.46 -37.64
C ALA A 47 23.71 -33.14 -39.06
N ALA A 48 22.84 -32.67 -39.95
CA ALA A 48 23.24 -32.21 -41.29
C ALA A 48 24.14 -30.96 -41.25
N ALA A 49 23.88 -30.02 -40.33
CA ALA A 49 24.67 -28.80 -40.18
C ALA A 49 26.07 -29.03 -39.58
N THR A 50 26.25 -30.04 -38.73
CA THR A 50 27.57 -30.38 -38.16
C THR A 50 28.56 -30.98 -39.17
N GLN A 51 28.12 -31.49 -40.32
CA GLN A 51 29.01 -32.00 -41.37
C GLN A 51 29.60 -30.89 -42.28
N ALA A 52 29.07 -29.66 -42.21
CA ALA A 52 29.54 -28.53 -43.01
C ALA A 52 30.42 -27.53 -42.22
N GLY A 53 30.80 -27.85 -40.98
CA GLY A 53 31.80 -27.09 -40.22
C GLY A 53 31.29 -25.81 -39.54
N ALA A 54 30.01 -25.70 -39.19
CA ALA A 54 29.48 -24.61 -38.37
C ALA A 54 28.65 -25.15 -37.19
N VAL A 55 28.89 -24.62 -35.98
CA VAL A 55 28.10 -24.95 -34.78
C VAL A 55 26.98 -23.93 -34.65
N TYR A 56 25.73 -24.40 -34.72
CA TYR A 56 24.54 -23.60 -34.45
C TYR A 56 23.95 -24.00 -33.09
N VAL A 57 23.75 -23.04 -32.19
CA VAL A 57 22.99 -23.25 -30.95
C VAL A 57 21.58 -22.75 -31.17
N PHE A 58 20.61 -23.66 -31.19
CA PHE A 58 19.19 -23.31 -31.26
C PHE A 58 18.64 -23.15 -29.84
N SER A 59 18.08 -21.99 -29.52
CA SER A 59 17.14 -21.85 -28.40
C SER A 59 15.78 -21.47 -28.99
N ALA A 60 14.75 -22.26 -28.68
CA ALA A 60 13.39 -21.97 -29.08
C ALA A 60 12.63 -21.44 -27.86
N LEU A 61 12.10 -20.21 -27.95
CA LEU A 61 11.16 -19.67 -26.97
C LEU A 61 9.77 -19.70 -27.59
N TRP A 62 8.86 -20.47 -26.99
CA TRP A 62 7.45 -20.41 -27.31
C TRP A 62 6.84 -19.19 -26.62
N THR A 63 6.43 -18.18 -27.37
CA THR A 63 5.68 -17.05 -26.82
C THR A 63 4.21 -17.13 -27.22
N LEU A 64 3.33 -16.51 -26.42
CA LEU A 64 1.86 -16.61 -26.43
C LEU A 64 1.15 -16.25 -27.77
N GLY A 65 1.88 -15.97 -28.85
CA GLY A 65 1.37 -15.53 -30.15
C GLY A 65 1.63 -16.45 -31.34
N GLN A 66 1.99 -17.73 -31.16
CA GLN A 66 2.28 -18.66 -32.27
C GLN A 66 3.33 -18.15 -33.29
N SER A 67 4.42 -17.55 -32.82
CA SER A 67 5.58 -17.22 -33.66
C SER A 67 6.84 -17.82 -33.06
N LEU A 68 7.62 -18.54 -33.89
CA LEU A 68 8.97 -18.98 -33.55
C LEU A 68 9.98 -17.92 -34.01
N VAL A 69 10.84 -17.51 -33.09
CA VAL A 69 11.98 -16.61 -33.36
C VAL A 69 13.26 -17.41 -33.30
N PHE A 70 14.05 -17.36 -34.37
CA PHE A 70 15.38 -17.97 -34.41
C PHE A 70 16.47 -16.92 -34.30
N MET A 71 17.51 -17.22 -33.51
CA MET A 71 18.75 -16.46 -33.44
C MET A 71 19.86 -17.27 -34.12
N VAL A 72 20.48 -16.72 -35.16
CA VAL A 72 21.59 -17.37 -35.86
C VAL A 72 22.83 -16.48 -35.76
N THR A 73 23.93 -17.03 -35.23
CA THR A 73 25.25 -16.41 -35.33
C THR A 73 25.97 -16.99 -36.55
N ALA A 74 26.25 -16.17 -37.56
CA ALA A 74 27.01 -16.58 -38.75
C ALA A 74 28.38 -15.88 -38.76
N GLU A 75 29.45 -16.62 -39.02
CA GLU A 75 30.82 -16.05 -39.07
C GLU A 75 31.09 -15.23 -40.35
N SER A 76 30.23 -15.29 -41.38
CA SER A 76 30.33 -14.38 -42.53
C SER A 76 29.01 -14.20 -43.31
N LEU A 77 28.84 -13.00 -43.88
CA LEU A 77 27.67 -12.57 -44.65
C LEU A 77 27.46 -13.38 -45.95
N ALA A 78 28.52 -14.02 -46.47
CA ALA A 78 28.48 -14.82 -47.70
C ALA A 78 27.69 -16.15 -47.53
N CYS A 79 27.56 -16.66 -46.30
CA CYS A 79 26.79 -17.88 -46.01
C CYS A 79 25.27 -17.63 -46.05
N LEU A 80 24.82 -16.40 -45.75
CA LEU A 80 23.41 -16.04 -45.77
C LEU A 80 22.87 -15.78 -47.19
N GLN A 81 23.73 -15.45 -48.16
CA GLN A 81 23.34 -15.16 -49.55
C GLN A 81 23.17 -16.42 -50.42
N SER A 82 23.67 -17.58 -50.00
CA SER A 82 23.45 -18.86 -50.71
C SER A 82 22.10 -19.51 -50.39
N LEU A 83 21.45 -19.07 -49.31
CA LEU A 83 20.10 -19.46 -48.92
C LEU A 83 19.13 -18.45 -49.55
N GLY A 84 18.87 -18.61 -50.84
CA GLY A 84 17.74 -17.88 -51.43
C GLY A 84 16.47 -18.21 -50.66
N TRP A 85 15.68 -17.19 -50.31
CA TRP A 85 14.22 -17.02 -50.50
C TRP A 85 13.72 -15.77 -49.73
N THR A 86 12.55 -15.29 -50.13
CA THR A 86 11.96 -13.93 -49.99
C THR A 86 11.92 -13.34 -48.57
N ILE A 87 12.50 -12.13 -48.38
CA ILE A 87 12.50 -11.36 -47.11
C ILE A 87 11.59 -10.13 -47.25
N LEU A 88 10.61 -9.98 -46.36
CA LEU A 88 9.78 -8.78 -46.18
C LEU A 88 10.24 -8.01 -44.94
N GLN A 89 11.03 -6.97 -45.20
CA GLN A 89 11.48 -5.89 -44.28
C GLN A 89 12.48 -6.20 -43.16
N TRP A 90 13.37 -5.22 -42.95
CA TRP A 90 14.50 -5.17 -42.05
C TRP A 90 14.28 -4.02 -41.07
N ASP A 91 14.43 -4.24 -39.76
CA ASP A 91 14.60 -3.15 -38.80
C ASP A 91 15.79 -3.41 -37.86
N SER A 92 16.78 -2.52 -37.98
CA SER A 92 17.88 -2.20 -37.05
C SER A 92 19.07 -3.16 -36.88
N PHE A 93 20.26 -2.56 -37.07
CA PHE A 93 21.61 -3.12 -36.92
C PHE A 93 22.02 -3.26 -35.45
N LEU A 94 22.25 -4.49 -35.01
CA LEU A 94 23.19 -4.84 -33.95
C LEU A 94 24.16 -5.85 -34.55
N LEU A 95 25.46 -5.53 -34.55
CA LEU A 95 26.52 -6.43 -34.99
C LEU A 95 26.42 -7.76 -34.24
N GLY A 96 25.97 -8.81 -34.92
CA GLY A 96 26.12 -10.20 -34.49
C GLY A 96 24.85 -11.04 -34.27
N ALA A 97 23.64 -10.51 -34.46
CA ALA A 97 22.41 -11.32 -34.35
C ALA A 97 21.39 -10.97 -35.45
N VAL A 98 20.93 -12.00 -36.17
CA VAL A 98 19.79 -11.90 -37.10
C VAL A 98 18.59 -12.57 -36.46
N PHE A 99 17.47 -11.86 -36.37
CA PHE A 99 16.18 -12.38 -35.93
C PHE A 99 15.35 -12.75 -37.16
N LEU A 100 15.00 -14.03 -37.29
CA LEU A 100 14.09 -14.52 -38.31
C LEU A 100 12.74 -14.86 -37.67
N THR A 101 11.67 -14.23 -38.14
CA THR A 101 10.29 -14.58 -37.84
C THR A 101 9.67 -15.27 -39.05
N MET A 102 9.15 -16.49 -38.85
CA MET A 102 8.31 -17.18 -39.85
C MET A 102 6.88 -17.26 -39.33
N ASN A 103 5.91 -16.84 -40.14
CA ASN A 103 4.50 -17.14 -39.91
C ASN A 103 4.20 -18.51 -40.52
N ILE A 104 3.72 -19.44 -39.71
CA ILE A 104 3.22 -20.73 -40.17
C ILE A 104 1.71 -20.59 -40.32
N ASP A 105 1.21 -20.73 -41.53
CA ASP A 105 -0.23 -20.74 -41.81
C ASP A 105 -0.79 -22.12 -41.41
N ALA A 106 -1.57 -22.16 -40.33
CA ALA A 106 -2.08 -23.39 -39.73
C ALA A 106 -3.07 -24.14 -40.65
N ASP A 107 -3.63 -23.46 -41.66
CA ASP A 107 -4.58 -24.04 -42.61
C ASP A 107 -3.92 -24.77 -43.79
N ALA A 108 -2.57 -24.79 -43.87
CA ALA A 108 -1.82 -25.50 -44.92
C ALA A 108 -1.36 -26.93 -44.53
N LEU A 109 -1.71 -27.40 -43.33
CA LEU A 109 -1.44 -28.77 -42.86
C LEU A 109 -2.67 -29.65 -43.05
N ASP A 110 -2.99 -29.98 -44.31
CA ASP A 110 -4.00 -31.00 -44.61
C ASP A 110 -3.42 -32.21 -45.39
N ASP A 111 -3.83 -33.38 -44.93
CA ASP A 111 -4.04 -34.66 -45.62
C ASP A 111 -2.94 -35.43 -46.40
N GLN A 112 -1.65 -35.09 -46.32
CA GLN A 112 -0.60 -35.90 -47.01
C GLN A 112 0.36 -36.74 -46.14
N LEU A 113 0.18 -36.84 -44.82
CA LEU A 113 1.10 -37.60 -43.95
C LEU A 113 0.52 -38.81 -43.19
N TYR A 114 -0.66 -39.31 -43.57
CA TYR A 114 -1.24 -40.53 -42.97
C TYR A 114 -1.45 -41.65 -43.99
N PRO A 115 -0.75 -42.81 -43.89
CA PRO A 115 -1.27 -44.06 -44.38
C PRO A 115 -2.18 -44.72 -43.32
N LYS A 116 -3.42 -45.01 -43.73
CA LYS A 116 -4.45 -45.74 -42.99
C LYS A 116 -4.08 -47.22 -42.75
N VAL A 117 -4.29 -47.73 -41.53
CA VAL A 117 -4.71 -49.12 -41.21
C VAL A 117 -5.58 -49.06 -39.93
N LEU A 118 -6.91 -48.94 -40.06
CA LEU A 118 -7.94 -49.99 -39.95
C LEU A 118 -8.01 -50.71 -38.58
N THR A 119 -8.96 -50.32 -37.71
CA THR A 119 -10.25 -51.00 -37.36
C THR A 119 -10.18 -52.09 -36.28
N GLN A 120 -10.82 -51.89 -35.11
CA GLN A 120 -12.18 -52.37 -34.78
C GLN A 120 -12.59 -52.07 -33.32
N PRO A 121 -13.90 -51.98 -33.01
CA PRO A 121 -14.44 -51.51 -31.73
C PRO A 121 -14.98 -52.66 -30.85
N GLN A 122 -14.88 -52.54 -29.52
CA GLN A 122 -15.81 -53.25 -28.62
C GLN A 122 -16.27 -52.38 -27.45
N GLN A 123 -17.59 -52.31 -27.35
CA GLN A 123 -18.43 -51.75 -26.29
C GLN A 123 -18.23 -52.48 -24.95
N TYR A 124 -18.42 -51.80 -23.81
CA TYR A 124 -19.12 -52.31 -22.61
C TYR A 124 -19.32 -51.13 -21.63
N ARG A 125 -20.51 -50.53 -21.52
CA ARG A 125 -21.64 -50.79 -20.60
C ARG A 125 -21.37 -50.60 -19.10
N GLN A 126 -22.23 -49.77 -18.50
CA GLN A 126 -22.39 -49.44 -17.08
C GLN A 126 -22.44 -50.65 -16.14
N GLY A 127 -21.99 -50.44 -14.89
CA GLY A 127 -22.27 -51.32 -13.75
C GLY A 127 -21.87 -50.66 -12.43
N SER A 128 -22.83 -50.59 -11.51
CA SER A 128 -22.80 -49.90 -10.23
C SER A 128 -22.38 -50.81 -9.05
N SER A 129 -22.14 -50.14 -7.90
CA SER A 129 -22.39 -50.58 -6.51
C SER A 129 -21.26 -51.07 -5.57
N SER A 130 -21.17 -50.34 -4.44
CA SER A 130 -21.17 -50.76 -3.01
C SER A 130 -19.91 -51.29 -2.28
N SER A 131 -19.49 -50.47 -1.29
CA SER A 131 -19.40 -50.70 0.18
C SER A 131 -18.21 -51.40 0.90
N SER A 132 -17.79 -50.74 1.99
CA SER A 132 -17.21 -51.19 3.30
C SER A 132 -15.71 -51.57 3.36
N SER A 133 -14.84 -50.74 3.98
CA SER A 133 -14.32 -50.73 5.38
C SER A 133 -13.40 -51.93 5.72
N THR A 134 -12.13 -51.84 6.20
CA THR A 134 -11.56 -51.14 7.38
C THR A 134 -10.00 -51.22 7.45
N SER A 135 -9.36 -50.19 8.05
CA SER A 135 -8.07 -50.15 8.82
C SER A 135 -6.73 -50.47 8.09
N ALA A 136 -5.57 -49.83 8.29
CA ALA A 136 -5.09 -48.75 9.15
C ALA A 136 -3.76 -48.15 8.59
N SER A 137 -3.45 -46.92 9.00
CA SER A 137 -2.15 -46.21 8.96
C SER A 137 -1.58 -45.73 7.61
N LYS A 138 -1.56 -44.40 7.41
CA LYS A 138 -0.36 -43.62 7.02
C LYS A 138 -0.70 -42.13 6.83
N LYS A 139 0.22 -41.29 7.34
CA LYS A 139 0.52 -39.88 7.04
C LYS A 139 -0.42 -39.16 6.05
N VAL A 140 -1.04 -38.08 6.51
CA VAL A 140 -1.69 -37.07 5.67
C VAL A 140 -0.68 -35.96 5.39
N THR A 141 -0.28 -35.85 4.13
CA THR A 141 0.29 -34.64 3.52
C THR A 141 -0.71 -34.16 2.48
N PHE A 142 -1.05 -32.87 2.52
CA PHE A 142 -1.97 -32.23 1.60
C PHE A 142 -1.21 -31.83 0.32
N ASP A 143 -1.66 -32.33 -0.82
CA ASP A 143 -1.29 -31.85 -2.17
C ASP A 143 -2.50 -31.21 -2.83
N GLU A 144 -2.21 -30.16 -3.59
CA GLU A 144 -3.08 -29.18 -4.22
C GLU A 144 -4.03 -29.81 -5.25
N GLN A 145 -5.33 -29.51 -5.12
CA GLN A 145 -6.33 -29.71 -6.18
C GLN A 145 -6.63 -28.37 -6.84
N VAL A 146 -6.22 -28.22 -8.09
CA VAL A 146 -6.65 -27.14 -8.98
C VAL A 146 -8.00 -27.52 -9.59
N LEU A 147 -9.00 -26.67 -9.35
CA LEU A 147 -10.32 -26.73 -9.98
C LEU A 147 -10.19 -26.51 -11.50
N VAL A 148 -10.75 -27.44 -12.27
CA VAL A 148 -11.04 -27.26 -13.70
C VAL A 148 -12.46 -26.68 -13.81
N VAL A 149 -12.59 -25.47 -14.35
CA VAL A 149 -13.88 -24.91 -14.78
C VAL A 149 -14.04 -25.22 -16.27
N GLU A 150 -15.04 -26.05 -16.59
CA GLU A 150 -15.53 -26.26 -17.95
C GLU A 150 -16.22 -24.99 -18.47
N HIS A 151 -15.94 -24.62 -19.72
CA HIS A 151 -16.77 -23.67 -20.47
C HIS A 151 -17.27 -24.34 -21.75
N ALA A 152 -18.57 -24.64 -21.76
CA ALA A 152 -19.31 -24.99 -22.95
C ALA A 152 -19.91 -23.70 -23.54
N ALA A 153 -19.55 -23.37 -24.78
CA ALA A 153 -20.36 -22.48 -25.60
C ALA A 153 -20.21 -22.86 -27.08
N ALA A 154 -21.27 -23.41 -27.64
CA ALA A 154 -21.46 -23.48 -29.08
C ALA A 154 -22.84 -22.87 -29.43
N GLN A 155 -22.78 -22.02 -30.46
CA GLN A 155 -23.80 -21.73 -31.48
C GLN A 155 -24.58 -20.40 -31.48
N ARG A 156 -24.15 -19.59 -32.48
CA ARG A 156 -24.90 -18.99 -33.60
C ARG A 156 -25.54 -17.61 -33.41
N GLY A 157 -25.03 -16.66 -34.21
CA GLY A 157 -25.86 -15.78 -35.02
C GLY A 157 -25.23 -14.47 -35.52
N LEU A 158 -24.89 -14.45 -36.82
CA LEU A 158 -24.94 -13.33 -37.79
C LEU A 158 -23.62 -12.75 -38.34
N ALA A 159 -23.70 -12.45 -39.65
CA ALA A 159 -22.68 -12.43 -40.70
C ALA A 159 -21.89 -11.12 -40.89
N PRO A 160 -20.76 -11.12 -41.64
CA PRO A 160 -20.03 -9.92 -42.03
C PRO A 160 -20.36 -9.45 -43.46
N LEU A 161 -20.34 -8.14 -43.69
CA LEU A 161 -20.36 -7.52 -45.01
C LEU A 161 -19.13 -6.62 -45.18
N PHE A 162 -18.25 -7.03 -46.09
CA PHE A 162 -17.16 -6.23 -46.64
C PHE A 162 -17.70 -5.25 -47.70
N THR A 163 -17.11 -4.07 -47.82
CA THR A 163 -16.96 -3.37 -49.12
C THR A 163 -15.60 -2.67 -49.21
N HIS A 164 -14.96 -2.87 -50.37
CA HIS A 164 -13.71 -2.29 -50.85
C HIS A 164 -13.93 -0.91 -51.51
N GLY A 165 -12.85 -0.12 -51.63
CA GLY A 165 -12.75 0.98 -52.61
C GLY A 165 -11.33 1.57 -52.66
N VAL A 166 -10.66 1.42 -53.81
CA VAL A 166 -9.26 1.78 -54.13
C VAL A 166 -9.24 2.93 -55.18
N ILE A 167 -8.07 3.58 -55.33
CA ILE A 167 -7.50 4.32 -56.51
C ILE A 167 -7.89 5.83 -56.57
N ASP A 168 -7.07 6.84 -56.93
CA ASP A 168 -5.71 7.02 -57.49
C ASP A 168 -5.21 8.48 -57.18
N PRO A 169 -3.91 8.79 -57.36
CA PRO A 169 -3.27 10.09 -57.18
C PRO A 169 -3.06 10.84 -58.51
N HIS A 170 -3.20 12.17 -58.51
CA HIS A 170 -2.53 13.07 -59.47
C HIS A 170 -2.44 14.52 -58.91
N MET A 171 -1.19 15.02 -58.85
CA MET A 171 -0.64 16.39 -58.69
C MET A 171 -1.32 17.51 -59.54
N PRO A 172 -0.90 18.82 -59.52
CA PRO A 172 -0.21 19.68 -58.52
C PRO A 172 -0.72 21.17 -58.42
N LEU A 173 -0.25 21.87 -57.38
CA LEU A 173 0.12 23.32 -57.20
C LEU A 173 -0.60 24.47 -57.96
N SER A 174 -1.16 25.44 -57.21
CA SER A 174 -0.87 26.89 -57.40
C SER A 174 -1.10 27.77 -56.15
N GLU A 175 -0.02 28.47 -55.82
CA GLU A 175 0.26 29.76 -55.14
C GLU A 175 -0.73 30.51 -54.21
N SER A 176 -0.12 30.98 -53.10
CA SER A 176 -0.52 31.86 -51.98
C SER A 176 -0.77 33.34 -52.36
N PRO A 177 -1.22 34.28 -51.47
CA PRO A 177 -0.43 34.84 -50.33
C PRO A 177 -1.32 35.23 -49.10
N THR A 178 -0.91 35.58 -47.88
CA THR A 178 0.27 36.22 -47.27
C THR A 178 0.35 35.83 -45.78
N ARG A 179 1.57 35.64 -45.27
CA ARG A 179 1.94 35.51 -43.84
C ARG A 179 3.01 36.59 -43.56
N SER A 180 2.88 37.32 -42.46
CA SER A 180 3.96 38.11 -41.83
C SER A 180 4.02 37.69 -40.35
N SER A 181 4.93 36.80 -39.94
CA SER A 181 6.34 37.02 -39.57
C SER A 181 6.51 37.66 -38.18
N PHE A 182 6.96 36.84 -37.22
CA PHE A 182 8.14 37.14 -36.40
C PHE A 182 8.83 35.81 -36.05
N HIS A 183 10.08 35.67 -36.52
CA HIS A 183 10.98 34.54 -36.31
C HIS A 183 11.70 34.66 -34.96
N HIS A 184 11.97 33.52 -34.33
CA HIS A 184 13.33 33.17 -33.93
C HIS A 184 13.47 31.65 -33.84
N ALA A 185 14.27 31.11 -34.76
CA ALA A 185 14.80 29.76 -34.71
C ALA A 185 16.04 29.77 -33.81
N ASN A 186 16.17 28.80 -32.89
CA ASN A 186 17.43 28.52 -32.24
C ASN A 186 18.02 27.23 -32.83
N VAL A 187 19.11 27.46 -33.56
CA VAL A 187 20.11 26.52 -34.03
C VAL A 187 20.80 25.90 -32.81
N PHE A 188 20.90 24.57 -32.77
CA PHE A 188 21.80 23.88 -31.85
C PHE A 188 23.24 24.26 -32.21
N HIS A 189 23.88 25.05 -31.34
CA HIS A 189 25.32 25.22 -31.32
C HIS A 189 25.89 24.39 -30.18
N ASP A 190 26.83 23.53 -30.55
CA ASP A 190 27.73 22.81 -29.67
C ASP A 190 28.56 23.81 -28.85
N GLN A 191 28.19 24.02 -27.59
CA GLN A 191 29.04 24.67 -26.59
C GLN A 191 28.87 23.97 -25.24
N THR A 192 29.92 23.24 -24.86
CA THR A 192 30.13 22.73 -23.51
C THR A 192 30.25 23.90 -22.54
N MET A 193 29.16 24.23 -21.83
CA MET A 193 29.23 25.19 -20.73
C MET A 193 29.96 24.58 -19.53
N SER A 194 30.93 25.31 -19.00
CA SER A 194 31.71 24.85 -17.86
C SER A 194 30.84 24.75 -16.60
N ARG A 195 31.11 23.77 -15.74
CA ARG A 195 30.42 23.54 -14.46
C ARG A 195 30.38 24.79 -13.57
N LYS A 196 31.37 25.70 -13.69
CA LYS A 196 31.40 26.98 -12.96
C LYS A 196 30.33 27.97 -13.43
N THR A 197 29.98 27.97 -14.71
CA THR A 197 28.98 28.87 -15.28
C THR A 197 27.58 28.48 -14.82
N VAL A 198 27.29 27.17 -14.79
CA VAL A 198 26.01 26.64 -14.28
C VAL A 198 25.85 26.94 -12.78
N LEU A 199 26.91 26.75 -11.98
CA LEU A 199 26.90 27.07 -10.55
C LEU A 199 26.67 28.56 -10.27
N ALA A 200 27.29 29.45 -11.05
CA ALA A 200 27.09 30.89 -10.89
C ALA A 200 25.65 31.30 -11.23
N GLN A 201 25.05 30.68 -12.25
CA GLN A 201 23.68 30.96 -12.66
C GLN A 201 22.66 30.47 -11.62
N MET A 202 22.88 29.28 -11.03
CA MET A 202 22.04 28.78 -9.93
C MET A 202 22.13 29.66 -8.67
N GLN A 203 23.34 30.13 -8.31
CA GLN A 203 23.52 31.03 -7.18
C GLN A 203 22.85 32.40 -7.40
N GLN A 204 22.82 32.87 -8.65
CA GLN A 204 22.14 34.12 -9.01
C GLN A 204 20.62 33.97 -8.94
N GLU A 205 20.06 32.85 -9.39
CA GLU A 205 18.63 32.54 -9.27
C GLU A 205 18.18 32.37 -7.81
N GLU A 206 19.03 31.75 -6.97
CA GLU A 206 18.79 31.62 -5.53
C GLU A 206 18.83 32.98 -4.80
N ALA A 207 19.77 33.86 -5.17
CA ALA A 207 19.83 35.22 -4.62
C ALA A 207 18.61 36.06 -5.01
N GLU A 208 18.14 35.95 -6.27
CA GLU A 208 16.91 36.63 -6.71
C GLU A 208 15.66 36.09 -6.02
N TYR A 209 15.61 34.79 -5.74
CA TYR A 209 14.53 34.18 -4.95
C TYR A 209 14.48 34.74 -3.53
N HIS A 210 15.62 34.83 -2.84
CA HIS A 210 15.68 35.40 -1.49
C HIS A 210 15.31 36.89 -1.44
N LEU A 211 15.68 37.66 -2.46
CA LEU A 211 15.26 39.07 -2.60
C LEU A 211 13.74 39.22 -2.78
N ARG A 212 13.11 38.33 -3.56
CA ARG A 212 11.65 38.30 -3.73
C ARG A 212 10.93 37.93 -2.44
N MET A 213 11.50 37.01 -1.66
CA MET A 213 10.95 36.61 -0.35
C MET A 213 11.08 37.72 0.70
N ALA A 214 12.19 38.47 0.71
CA ALA A 214 12.38 39.62 1.60
C ALA A 214 11.42 40.78 1.27
N ALA A 215 11.10 40.99 -0.01
CA ALA A 215 10.14 42.01 -0.44
C ALA A 215 8.67 41.65 -0.11
N ALA A 216 8.34 40.36 0.02
CA ALA A 216 6.99 39.89 0.36
C ALA A 216 6.69 39.94 1.87
N GLY A 217 7.70 40.15 2.72
CA GLY A 217 7.58 40.22 4.18
C GLY A 217 7.89 41.59 4.75
N SER A 218 6.98 42.56 4.60
CA SER A 218 7.04 43.82 5.36
C SER A 218 5.73 44.12 6.06
N PHE A 219 5.69 43.86 7.37
CA PHE A 219 4.75 44.47 8.31
C PHE A 219 5.55 45.11 9.45
N SER A 220 5.21 46.35 9.77
CA SER A 220 5.88 47.20 10.77
C SER A 220 5.80 46.61 12.18
N PRO A 221 6.82 46.83 13.05
CA PRO A 221 6.81 46.30 14.40
C PRO A 221 5.89 47.14 15.31
N VAL A 222 4.93 46.47 15.95
CA VAL A 222 4.14 47.02 17.05
C VAL A 222 4.94 46.84 18.35
N SER A 223 5.11 47.93 19.09
CA SER A 223 5.83 48.02 20.36
C SER A 223 5.16 47.21 21.49
N PHE A 224 5.94 46.40 22.20
CA PHE A 224 5.53 45.73 23.44
C PHE A 224 5.47 46.74 24.61
N GLY A 225 4.29 46.88 25.21
CA GLY A 225 4.09 47.54 26.51
C GLY A 225 4.19 46.54 27.67
N SER A 226 4.92 46.91 28.72
CA SER A 226 5.14 46.15 29.95
C SER A 226 3.86 45.99 30.82
N PRO A 227 3.80 45.01 31.74
CA PRO A 227 2.57 44.68 32.46
C PRO A 227 2.42 45.51 33.75
N SER A 228 1.19 45.92 34.06
CA SER A 228 0.82 46.39 35.40
C SER A 228 -0.50 45.77 35.90
N SER A 229 -0.36 45.10 37.04
CA SER A 229 -1.29 44.92 38.17
C SER A 229 -2.82 45.05 38.02
N SER A 230 -3.49 43.97 38.46
CA SER A 230 -4.66 43.93 39.36
C SER A 230 -5.97 44.65 38.97
N ARG A 231 -7.07 43.90 38.87
CA ARG A 231 -8.15 43.87 39.88
C ARG A 231 -9.33 42.96 39.47
N SER A 232 -9.91 42.40 40.53
CA SER A 232 -11.16 41.67 40.67
C SER A 232 -12.40 42.29 40.00
N GLY A 233 -13.33 41.45 39.55
CA GLY A 233 -14.70 41.86 39.23
C GLY A 233 -15.60 40.68 38.85
N SER A 234 -16.46 40.27 39.78
CA SER A 234 -17.56 39.30 39.62
C SER A 234 -18.73 39.88 38.83
N CYS A 235 -19.45 39.07 38.03
CA CYS A 235 -20.91 38.84 38.08
C CYS A 235 -21.58 38.54 36.71
N ARG A 236 -22.23 37.37 36.66
CA ARG A 236 -23.60 37.06 36.21
C ARG A 236 -24.11 37.43 34.79
N SER A 237 -24.40 36.35 34.05
CA SER A 237 -25.67 36.00 33.37
C SER A 237 -26.52 37.10 32.73
N SER A 238 -26.81 36.95 31.43
CA SER A 238 -28.10 37.32 30.83
C SER A 238 -28.34 36.51 29.56
N ILE A 239 -29.43 35.72 29.60
CA ILE A 239 -30.11 35.13 28.45
C ILE A 239 -30.91 36.23 27.77
N CYS A 240 -30.81 36.38 26.46
CA CYS A 240 -31.81 37.04 25.63
C CYS A 240 -31.88 36.37 24.25
N SER A 241 -33.05 35.80 23.97
CA SER A 241 -33.57 35.39 22.67
C SER A 241 -33.98 36.61 21.83
N VAL A 242 -33.59 36.72 20.56
CA VAL A 242 -34.36 37.44 19.53
C VAL A 242 -34.14 36.82 18.13
N SER A 243 -35.27 36.72 17.44
CA SER A 243 -35.68 36.32 16.10
C SER A 243 -34.79 36.53 14.85
N SER A 244 -35.06 35.62 13.91
CA SER A 244 -35.02 35.69 12.44
C SER A 244 -34.92 37.06 11.77
N ASP A 245 -33.77 37.34 11.14
CA ASP A 245 -33.63 37.86 9.77
C ASP A 245 -32.14 38.15 9.45
N SER A 246 -31.42 37.23 8.79
CA SER A 246 -30.09 37.54 8.22
C SER A 246 -29.48 36.44 7.31
N SER A 247 -30.22 35.93 6.31
CA SER A 247 -29.68 34.86 5.43
C SER A 247 -28.50 35.25 4.53
N ASP A 248 -28.06 36.52 4.50
CA ASP A 248 -27.02 37.00 3.58
C ASP A 248 -25.77 37.61 4.24
N LYS A 249 -25.80 37.84 5.56
CA LYS A 249 -24.62 38.28 6.33
C LYS A 249 -23.84 37.10 6.94
N ASP A 250 -24.54 36.03 7.30
CA ASP A 250 -23.93 34.81 7.84
C ASP A 250 -23.12 34.05 6.79
N SER A 251 -23.51 34.12 5.50
CA SER A 251 -22.78 33.47 4.38
C SER A 251 -21.42 34.12 4.09
N LYS A 252 -21.34 35.46 4.19
CA LYS A 252 -20.08 36.21 4.00
C LYS A 252 -19.15 36.07 5.19
N HIS A 253 -19.69 36.02 6.41
CA HIS A 253 -18.89 35.77 7.61
C HIS A 253 -18.35 34.33 7.63
N ALA A 254 -19.20 33.34 7.29
CA ALA A 254 -18.79 31.94 7.16
C ALA A 254 -17.71 31.72 6.07
N ARG A 255 -17.82 32.38 4.91
CA ARG A 255 -16.78 32.34 3.86
C ARG A 255 -15.48 33.01 4.30
N SER A 256 -15.55 34.13 5.02
CA SER A 256 -14.39 34.82 5.58
C SER A 256 -13.66 33.95 6.61
N THR A 257 -14.39 33.28 7.50
CA THR A 257 -13.81 32.36 8.49
C THR A 257 -13.25 31.10 7.83
N ALA A 258 -13.94 30.55 6.82
CA ALA A 258 -13.45 29.42 6.03
C ALA A 258 -12.13 29.78 5.33
N SER A 259 -12.05 30.91 4.62
CA SER A 259 -10.81 31.38 3.98
C SER A 259 -9.65 31.56 4.98
N SER A 260 -9.92 32.06 6.19
CA SER A 260 -8.87 32.23 7.22
C SER A 260 -8.36 30.90 7.80
N ARG A 261 -9.24 29.91 7.98
CA ARG A 261 -8.87 28.54 8.39
C ARG A 261 -8.11 27.82 7.28
N ILE A 262 -8.59 27.95 6.05
CA ILE A 262 -7.96 27.42 4.84
C ILE A 262 -6.53 27.97 4.68
N ALA A 263 -6.30 29.27 4.89
CA ALA A 263 -4.97 29.87 4.83
C ALA A 263 -4.00 29.36 5.92
N ALA A 264 -4.51 29.01 7.11
CA ALA A 264 -3.71 28.46 8.21
C ALA A 264 -3.28 26.99 7.99
N LEU A 265 -4.02 26.22 7.19
CA LEU A 265 -3.68 24.82 6.86
C LEU A 265 -2.44 24.70 5.98
N PHE A 266 -2.17 25.72 5.14
CA PHE A 266 -1.12 25.71 4.11
C PHE A 266 0.22 26.29 4.59
N HIS A 267 0.71 25.90 5.76
CA HIS A 267 2.08 26.29 6.15
C HIS A 267 3.10 25.25 5.66
N PRO A 268 4.08 25.63 4.81
CA PRO A 268 5.04 24.70 4.21
C PRO A 268 6.09 24.14 5.19
N HIS A 269 6.06 24.54 6.47
CA HIS A 269 7.04 24.13 7.47
C HIS A 269 6.40 23.40 8.66
N THR A 270 6.11 22.12 8.47
CA THR A 270 5.71 21.19 9.55
C THR A 270 6.87 20.85 10.50
N GLN A 271 8.10 21.32 10.22
CA GLN A 271 9.26 21.14 11.11
C GLN A 271 9.06 21.80 12.48
N HIS A 272 8.24 22.86 12.58
CA HIS A 272 7.94 23.53 13.84
C HIS A 272 6.92 22.78 14.73
N LEU A 273 6.35 21.67 14.25
CA LEU A 273 5.35 20.89 15.01
C LEU A 273 5.98 19.93 16.03
N MET A 274 7.27 19.61 15.90
CA MET A 274 7.97 18.74 16.85
C MET A 274 8.77 19.60 17.83
N THR A 275 8.43 19.50 19.11
CA THR A 275 9.17 20.15 20.21
C THR A 275 10.31 19.26 20.72
N PHE A 276 10.23 17.96 20.46
CA PHE A 276 11.24 16.98 20.83
C PHE A 276 12.38 16.88 19.82
N THR A 277 13.61 16.75 20.34
CA THR A 277 14.83 16.63 19.53
C THR A 277 15.32 15.19 19.36
N LYS A 278 14.82 14.25 20.18
CA LYS A 278 15.27 12.85 20.20
C LYS A 278 14.10 11.89 20.46
N TYR A 279 14.20 10.68 19.89
CA TYR A 279 13.24 9.60 20.10
C TYR A 279 13.32 9.07 21.55
N PRO A 280 12.21 8.92 22.29
CA PRO A 280 12.23 8.65 23.73
C PRO A 280 12.27 7.15 24.05
N ALA A 281 13.26 6.43 23.51
CA ALA A 281 13.41 5.00 23.69
C ALA A 281 13.43 4.58 25.17
N LYS A 282 14.10 5.33 26.06
CA LYS A 282 14.15 5.01 27.50
C LYS A 282 12.78 5.12 28.16
N GLN A 283 11.95 6.08 27.75
CA GLN A 283 10.57 6.19 28.22
C GLN A 283 9.75 4.97 27.79
N HIS A 284 9.93 4.51 26.56
CA HIS A 284 9.24 3.32 26.05
C HIS A 284 9.67 2.05 26.78
N TRP A 285 10.98 1.86 27.02
CA TRP A 285 11.50 0.77 27.84
C TRP A 285 10.96 0.79 29.27
N ALA A 286 10.91 1.96 29.91
CA ALA A 286 10.34 2.09 31.25
C ALA A 286 8.86 1.69 31.29
N LYS A 287 8.07 2.04 30.27
CA LYS A 287 6.68 1.59 30.14
C LYS A 287 6.59 0.08 29.99
N VAL A 288 7.43 -0.53 29.15
CA VAL A 288 7.42 -1.98 28.93
C VAL A 288 7.88 -2.73 30.18
N ALA A 289 8.96 -2.31 30.83
CA ALA A 289 9.45 -2.90 32.08
C ALA A 289 8.38 -2.84 33.20
N LYS A 290 7.67 -1.71 33.32
CA LYS A 290 6.54 -1.57 34.25
C LYS A 290 5.42 -2.58 33.95
N ASN A 291 5.06 -2.78 32.69
CA ASN A 291 4.01 -3.73 32.30
C ASN A 291 4.47 -5.20 32.39
N LEU A 292 5.76 -5.49 32.21
CA LEU A 292 6.34 -6.81 32.44
C LEU A 292 6.26 -7.20 33.92
N GLY A 293 6.52 -6.25 34.83
CA GLY A 293 6.54 -6.51 36.28
C GLY A 293 7.71 -7.39 36.73
N LEU A 294 8.76 -7.48 35.92
CA LEU A 294 9.96 -8.28 36.18
C LEU A 294 11.16 -7.39 36.46
N THR A 295 12.05 -7.84 37.36
CA THR A 295 13.24 -7.07 37.79
C THR A 295 14.55 -7.65 37.27
N GLU A 296 14.52 -8.82 36.64
CA GLU A 296 15.71 -9.52 36.16
C GLU A 296 15.45 -10.24 34.83
N GLY A 297 16.54 -10.58 34.14
CA GLY A 297 16.53 -11.18 32.81
C GLY A 297 16.78 -10.16 31.70
N LEU A 298 16.96 -10.68 30.49
CA LEU A 298 17.35 -9.91 29.33
C LEU A 298 16.20 -9.89 28.33
N VAL A 299 15.74 -8.71 27.92
CA VAL A 299 14.79 -8.58 26.81
C VAL A 299 15.58 -8.51 25.51
N TYR A 300 15.16 -9.25 24.49
CA TYR A 300 15.76 -9.24 23.16
C TYR A 300 14.69 -9.04 22.09
N LEU A 301 14.96 -8.11 21.17
CA LEU A 301 14.21 -7.98 19.93
C LEU A 301 15.17 -7.99 18.74
N LYS A 302 14.74 -8.66 17.67
CA LYS A 302 15.37 -8.64 16.36
C LYS A 302 14.64 -7.60 15.49
N GLY A 303 15.38 -6.70 14.85
CA GLY A 303 14.83 -5.82 13.82
C GLY A 303 14.44 -6.60 12.57
N ASP A 304 13.64 -6.00 11.70
CA ASP A 304 13.33 -6.59 10.41
C ASP A 304 14.58 -6.62 9.52
N VAL A 305 14.60 -7.60 8.63
CA VAL A 305 15.70 -7.84 7.70
C VAL A 305 15.42 -7.15 6.38
N LEU A 306 16.47 -6.75 5.67
CA LEU A 306 16.34 -6.29 4.30
C LEU A 306 15.85 -7.46 3.42
N LYS A 307 14.78 -7.23 2.67
CA LYS A 307 14.15 -8.26 1.82
C LYS A 307 14.38 -7.92 0.37
N GLU A 308 14.61 -8.96 -0.42
CA GLU A 308 14.75 -8.86 -1.86
C GLU A 308 13.47 -9.38 -2.54
N ARG A 309 13.27 -8.98 -3.81
CA ARG A 309 12.15 -9.45 -4.61
C ARG A 309 12.42 -10.88 -5.06
N HIS A 310 11.76 -11.83 -4.39
CA HIS A 310 11.84 -13.26 -4.71
C HIS A 310 13.29 -13.77 -4.72
N ASP A 311 13.78 -14.21 -5.87
CA ASP A 311 15.12 -14.75 -6.12
C ASP A 311 16.03 -13.77 -6.88
N THR A 312 15.70 -12.47 -6.86
CA THR A 312 16.48 -11.38 -7.49
C THR A 312 17.25 -10.57 -6.45
N ASP A 313 18.14 -9.68 -6.90
CA ASP A 313 18.91 -8.74 -6.07
C ASP A 313 18.20 -7.39 -5.85
N VAL A 314 16.92 -7.28 -6.21
CA VAL A 314 16.15 -6.04 -6.08
C VAL A 314 15.58 -5.93 -4.68
N GLU A 315 16.17 -5.05 -3.86
CA GLU A 315 15.68 -4.72 -2.53
C GLU A 315 14.24 -4.18 -2.56
N LEU A 316 13.40 -4.69 -1.66
CA LEU A 316 12.11 -4.11 -1.35
C LEU A 316 12.30 -2.86 -0.49
N THR A 317 11.31 -1.95 -0.54
CA THR A 317 11.33 -0.79 0.35
C THR A 317 11.33 -1.26 1.81
N PHE A 318 12.38 -0.89 2.55
CA PHE A 318 12.53 -1.28 3.94
C PHE A 318 11.60 -0.47 4.85
N ARG A 319 10.97 -1.17 5.80
CA ARG A 319 10.19 -0.61 6.91
C ARG A 319 10.45 -1.47 8.13
N GLN A 320 10.77 -0.84 9.25
CA GLN A 320 11.18 -1.54 10.48
C GLN A 320 10.02 -2.30 11.14
N GLU A 321 10.31 -3.36 11.89
CA GLU A 321 9.32 -4.01 12.76
C GLU A 321 8.84 -3.05 13.86
N SER A 322 7.53 -2.95 14.08
CA SER A 322 6.92 -1.89 14.88
C SER A 322 7.33 -1.93 16.35
N ASN A 323 7.47 -3.11 16.96
CA ASN A 323 7.87 -3.22 18.36
C ASN A 323 9.35 -2.90 18.58
N PHE A 324 10.20 -3.28 17.63
CA PHE A 324 11.62 -2.93 17.59
C PHE A 324 11.76 -1.41 17.42
N TYR A 325 11.05 -0.80 16.48
CA TYR A 325 11.05 0.64 16.29
C TYR A 325 10.54 1.36 17.56
N TYR A 326 9.43 0.89 18.15
CA TYR A 326 8.88 1.46 19.39
C TYR A 326 9.91 1.54 20.53
N LEU A 327 10.81 0.56 20.63
CA LEU A 327 11.77 0.46 21.72
C LEU A 327 13.13 1.11 21.41
N THR A 328 13.37 1.52 20.17
CA THR A 328 14.71 1.98 19.74
C THR A 328 14.71 3.28 18.95
N GLY A 329 13.64 3.56 18.20
CA GLY A 329 13.59 4.57 17.15
C GLY A 329 14.51 4.25 15.96
N PHE A 330 15.13 3.07 15.94
CA PHE A 330 16.17 2.71 14.99
C PHE A 330 15.56 2.21 13.67
N ALA A 331 15.84 2.93 12.59
CA ALA A 331 15.17 2.77 11.30
C ALA A 331 15.96 1.97 10.25
N GLU A 332 17.10 1.37 10.60
CA GLU A 332 17.91 0.58 9.66
C GLU A 332 17.69 -0.92 9.91
N HIS A 333 17.96 -1.73 8.89
CA HIS A 333 17.69 -3.16 8.85
C HIS A 333 18.73 -3.99 9.61
N ASP A 334 18.41 -5.26 9.87
CA ASP A 334 19.34 -6.29 10.39
C ASP A 334 20.02 -5.93 11.73
N ALA A 335 19.35 -5.10 12.52
CA ALA A 335 19.79 -4.71 13.85
C ALA A 335 19.18 -5.59 14.94
N HIS A 336 19.81 -5.57 16.11
CA HIS A 336 19.31 -6.20 17.33
C HIS A 336 19.27 -5.20 18.48
N VAL A 337 18.42 -5.46 19.48
CA VAL A 337 18.45 -4.70 20.73
C VAL A 337 18.33 -5.64 21.92
N LEU A 338 19.11 -5.34 22.95
CA LEU A 338 19.08 -5.99 24.24
C LEU A 338 18.73 -4.95 25.32
N PHE A 339 17.88 -5.33 26.26
CA PHE A 339 17.59 -4.52 27.45
C PHE A 339 17.67 -5.38 28.70
N ASP A 340 18.61 -5.03 29.57
CA ASP A 340 18.81 -5.73 30.84
C ASP A 340 17.87 -5.13 31.89
N LEU A 341 16.92 -5.93 32.39
CA LEU A 341 15.90 -5.48 33.34
C LEU A 341 16.49 -5.10 34.71
N LYS A 342 17.65 -5.66 35.07
CA LYS A 342 18.32 -5.38 36.35
C LYS A 342 19.09 -4.07 36.29
N THR A 343 19.89 -3.89 35.24
CA THR A 343 20.73 -2.69 35.09
C THR A 343 20.02 -1.54 34.39
N GLN A 344 18.86 -1.80 33.78
CA GLN A 344 18.11 -0.88 32.91
C GLN A 344 18.94 -0.38 31.73
N LYS A 345 19.93 -1.18 31.30
CA LYS A 345 20.85 -0.86 30.20
C LYS A 345 20.27 -1.31 28.86
N MET A 346 20.12 -0.37 27.93
CA MET A 346 19.82 -0.67 26.52
C MET A 346 21.12 -0.79 25.70
N THR A 347 21.35 -1.95 25.09
CA THR A 347 22.42 -2.15 24.10
C THR A 347 21.80 -2.32 22.72
N LEU A 348 22.09 -1.39 21.81
CA LEU A 348 21.69 -1.47 20.40
C LEU A 348 22.84 -2.07 19.59
N LEU A 349 22.53 -3.02 18.71
CA LEU A 349 23.50 -3.72 17.87
C LEU A 349 23.15 -3.58 16.38
N PRO A 350 23.55 -2.49 15.71
CA PRO A 350 23.36 -2.31 14.28
C PRO A 350 24.09 -3.36 13.44
N TYR A 351 23.64 -3.54 12.20
CA TYR A 351 24.29 -4.41 11.24
C TYR A 351 25.74 -3.95 10.95
N ARG A 352 26.72 -4.86 11.06
CA ARG A 352 28.08 -4.59 10.59
C ARG A 352 28.13 -4.71 9.08
N LEU A 353 28.07 -3.58 8.40
CA LEU A 353 28.27 -3.53 6.96
C LEU A 353 29.69 -4.06 6.61
N PRO A 354 29.82 -5.05 5.71
CA PRO A 354 31.11 -5.50 5.21
C PRO A 354 31.90 -4.37 4.54
N ASP A 355 33.23 -4.38 4.66
CA ASP A 355 34.06 -3.26 4.18
C ASP A 355 33.98 -3.07 2.66
N ASP A 356 33.80 -4.15 1.91
CA ASP A 356 33.59 -4.15 0.46
C ASP A 356 32.19 -3.65 0.05
N HIS A 357 31.22 -3.61 0.98
CA HIS A 357 29.88 -3.05 0.74
C HIS A 357 29.83 -1.52 0.93
N ILE A 358 30.81 -0.90 1.60
CA ILE A 358 30.84 0.55 1.87
C ILE A 358 30.85 1.37 0.58
N VAL A 359 31.50 0.88 -0.48
CA VAL A 359 31.52 1.58 -1.78
C VAL A 359 30.14 1.65 -2.44
N TRP A 360 29.24 0.73 -2.10
CA TRP A 360 27.89 0.63 -2.66
C TRP A 360 26.85 1.32 -1.79
N MET A 361 26.92 1.11 -0.47
CA MET A 361 25.90 1.56 0.49
C MET A 361 26.24 2.89 1.17
N GLY A 362 27.47 3.36 1.00
CA GLY A 362 28.00 4.53 1.70
C GLY A 362 28.60 4.19 3.07
N MET A 363 29.17 5.21 3.70
CA MET A 363 29.78 5.07 5.02
C MET A 363 28.69 4.86 6.08
N PRO A 364 28.72 3.75 6.86
CA PRO A 364 27.79 3.59 7.96
C PRO A 364 28.06 4.63 9.04
N ALA A 365 27.02 5.01 9.79
CA ALA A 365 27.19 5.86 10.95
C ALA A 365 28.13 5.19 11.96
N THR A 366 29.04 5.97 12.53
CA THR A 366 29.93 5.51 13.60
C THR A 366 29.14 5.22 14.87
N THR A 367 29.67 4.36 15.74
CA THR A 367 29.04 4.06 17.03
C THR A 367 28.86 5.33 17.90
N ALA A 368 29.75 6.31 17.78
CA ALA A 368 29.65 7.61 18.47
C ALA A 368 28.49 8.48 17.94
N GLU A 369 28.28 8.51 16.62
CA GLU A 369 27.14 9.20 16.01
C GLU A 369 25.82 8.52 16.40
N LEU A 370 25.79 7.19 16.39
CA LEU A 370 24.63 6.41 16.82
C LEU A 370 24.29 6.63 18.30
N HIS A 371 25.30 6.65 19.18
CA HIS A 371 25.12 6.97 20.59
C HIS A 371 24.58 8.40 20.80
N THR A 372 24.97 9.35 19.95
CA THR A 372 24.42 10.71 19.99
C THR A 372 22.96 10.72 19.54
N LYS A 373 22.64 10.00 18.45
CA LYS A 373 21.31 9.97 17.81
C LYS A 373 20.25 9.17 18.57
N TYR A 374 20.63 8.06 19.20
CA TYR A 374 19.70 7.12 19.88
C TYR A 374 19.97 7.09 21.39
N GLU A 375 18.96 6.80 22.22
CA GLU A 375 19.12 6.77 23.69
C GLU A 375 19.75 5.46 24.20
N ALA A 376 20.55 4.78 23.38
CA ALA A 376 21.24 3.56 23.78
C ALA A 376 22.35 3.87 24.80
N ASP A 377 22.48 3.01 25.81
CA ASP A 377 23.56 3.09 26.79
C ASP A 377 24.85 2.44 26.27
N ASP A 378 24.74 1.58 25.27
CA ASP A 378 25.86 0.93 24.60
C ASP A 378 25.52 0.63 23.13
N ILE A 379 26.50 0.78 22.24
CA ILE A 379 26.39 0.47 20.81
C ILE A 379 27.48 -0.52 20.47
N ARG A 380 27.08 -1.70 19.99
CA ARG A 380 27.98 -2.77 19.52
C ARG A 380 27.58 -3.19 18.12
N TYR A 381 28.33 -4.07 17.46
CA TYR A 381 27.90 -4.60 16.17
C TYR A 381 27.10 -5.90 16.29
N SER A 382 26.24 -6.19 15.31
CA SER A 382 25.43 -7.42 15.26
C SER A 382 26.26 -8.71 15.39
N THR A 383 27.53 -8.70 14.93
CA THR A 383 28.48 -9.81 15.09
C THR A 383 28.84 -10.13 16.54
N GLU A 384 28.59 -9.20 17.47
CA GLU A 384 28.91 -9.32 18.89
C GLU A 384 27.68 -9.76 19.73
N LEU A 385 26.55 -10.09 19.10
CA LEU A 385 25.29 -10.40 19.78
C LEU A 385 25.43 -11.51 20.84
N LEU A 386 25.98 -12.68 20.48
CA LEU A 386 26.10 -13.81 21.41
C LEU A 386 27.07 -13.52 22.55
N ALA A 387 28.16 -12.80 22.28
CA ALA A 387 29.10 -12.35 23.31
C ALA A 387 28.42 -11.39 24.29
N THR A 388 27.64 -10.44 23.77
CA THR A 388 26.90 -9.46 24.57
C THR A 388 25.82 -10.11 25.43
N ILE A 389 25.10 -11.11 24.91
CA ILE A 389 24.15 -11.92 25.69
C ILE A 389 24.88 -12.64 26.83
N LYS A 390 26.01 -13.29 26.54
CA LYS A 390 26.80 -14.00 27.56
C LYS A 390 27.34 -13.06 28.65
N GLU A 391 27.80 -11.88 28.27
CA GLU A 391 28.31 -10.85 29.20
C GLU A 391 27.24 -10.31 30.15
N SER A 392 25.96 -10.34 29.76
CA SER A 392 24.86 -9.89 30.62
C SER A 392 24.73 -10.73 31.91
N GLY A 393 25.16 -11.99 31.87
CA GLY A 393 24.96 -12.94 32.96
C GLY A 393 23.49 -13.30 33.24
N ALA A 394 22.56 -12.95 32.33
CA ALA A 394 21.15 -13.28 32.48
C ALA A 394 20.91 -14.79 32.32
N SER A 395 19.97 -15.33 33.10
CA SER A 395 19.52 -16.73 33.00
C SER A 395 18.35 -16.92 32.03
N THR A 396 17.55 -15.86 31.83
CA THR A 396 16.32 -15.86 31.03
C THR A 396 16.38 -14.77 29.96
N LEU A 397 16.00 -15.14 28.74
CA LEU A 397 15.85 -14.25 27.59
C LEU A 397 14.35 -14.11 27.26
N TYR A 398 13.82 -12.90 27.36
CA TYR A 398 12.45 -12.55 26.98
C TYR A 398 12.42 -12.10 25.52
N VAL A 399 11.60 -12.75 24.71
CA VAL A 399 11.50 -12.51 23.26
C VAL A 399 10.03 -12.35 22.85
N LEU A 400 9.78 -11.78 21.67
CA LEU A 400 8.42 -11.64 21.15
C LEU A 400 7.86 -12.97 20.65
N ARG A 401 8.70 -13.78 20.02
CA ARG A 401 8.37 -15.11 19.49
C ARG A 401 9.53 -16.06 19.74
N GLN A 402 9.23 -17.34 19.95
CA GLN A 402 10.24 -18.35 20.26
C GLN A 402 11.30 -18.44 19.15
N GLU A 403 10.88 -18.32 17.89
CA GLU A 403 11.71 -18.39 16.70
C GLU A 403 12.64 -17.18 16.49
N ASP A 404 12.38 -16.06 17.17
CA ASP A 404 13.25 -14.87 17.10
C ASP A 404 14.52 -15.05 17.93
N ALA A 405 14.49 -15.94 18.94
CA ALA A 405 15.58 -16.12 19.86
C ALA A 405 16.89 -16.50 19.13
N PRO A 406 18.02 -15.85 19.45
CA PRO A 406 19.30 -16.24 18.89
C PRO A 406 19.61 -17.70 19.26
N ARG A 407 20.17 -18.43 18.29
CA ARG A 407 20.63 -19.80 18.52
C ARG A 407 21.83 -19.79 19.47
N ASP A 408 22.06 -20.91 20.14
CA ASP A 408 23.27 -21.16 20.95
C ASP A 408 23.48 -20.22 22.16
N THR A 409 22.41 -19.62 22.67
CA THR A 409 22.49 -18.74 23.87
C THR A 409 22.65 -19.50 25.18
N GLN A 410 22.14 -20.74 25.26
CA GLN A 410 22.06 -21.54 26.51
C GLN A 410 21.17 -20.91 27.61
N LEU A 411 20.37 -19.89 27.29
CA LEU A 411 19.43 -19.24 28.22
C LEU A 411 18.06 -19.91 28.17
N THR A 412 17.28 -19.77 29.25
CA THR A 412 15.85 -20.08 29.20
C THR A 412 15.14 -19.04 28.36
N ILE A 413 14.39 -19.47 27.35
CA ILE A 413 13.64 -18.57 26.47
C ILE A 413 12.21 -18.45 26.97
N ASN A 414 11.73 -17.22 27.14
CA ASN A 414 10.33 -16.93 27.45
C ASN A 414 9.73 -16.02 26.38
N ALA A 415 8.73 -16.53 25.67
CA ALA A 415 7.99 -15.80 24.62
C ALA A 415 6.54 -15.46 25.03
N GLU A 416 6.16 -15.69 26.29
CA GLU A 416 4.76 -15.62 26.73
C GLU A 416 4.36 -14.23 27.23
N VAL A 417 5.30 -13.49 27.84
CA VAL A 417 4.98 -12.28 28.60
C VAL A 417 5.29 -10.97 27.87
N LEU A 418 6.31 -10.96 27.01
CA LEU A 418 6.82 -9.71 26.43
C LEU A 418 5.82 -9.04 25.49
N LYS A 419 5.14 -9.83 24.66
CA LYS A 419 4.16 -9.31 23.69
C LYS A 419 3.06 -8.51 24.38
N GLU A 420 2.46 -9.06 25.44
CA GLU A 420 1.39 -8.38 26.17
C GLU A 420 1.90 -7.08 26.83
N ALA A 421 3.11 -7.09 27.40
CA ALA A 421 3.70 -5.91 28.01
C ALA A 421 3.99 -4.79 27.00
N ILE A 422 4.49 -5.12 25.79
CA ILE A 422 4.69 -4.13 24.73
C ILE A 422 3.35 -3.60 24.22
N VAL A 423 2.35 -4.46 24.00
CA VAL A 423 1.01 -4.03 23.59
C VAL A 423 0.42 -3.03 24.61
N ASN A 424 0.47 -3.36 25.89
CA ASN A 424 -0.04 -2.48 26.96
C ASN A 424 0.77 -1.18 27.09
N ALA A 425 2.03 -1.16 26.67
CA ALA A 425 2.79 0.08 26.57
C ALA A 425 2.37 0.92 25.34
N ARG A 426 2.20 0.30 24.16
CA ARG A 426 1.90 0.97 22.89
C ARG A 426 0.50 1.58 22.81
N ILE A 427 -0.48 1.07 23.55
CA ILE A 427 -1.84 1.64 23.53
C ILE A 427 -1.89 3.08 24.06
N TYR A 428 -1.03 3.45 25.02
CA TYR A 428 -0.94 4.80 25.59
C TYR A 428 0.18 5.59 24.92
N LYS A 429 -0.15 6.56 24.07
CA LYS A 429 0.84 7.37 23.35
C LYS A 429 1.46 8.40 24.30
N SER A 430 2.78 8.55 24.25
CA SER A 430 3.49 9.63 24.92
C SER A 430 3.27 10.98 24.20
N ALA A 431 3.69 12.08 24.82
CA ALA A 431 3.65 13.40 24.19
C ALA A 431 4.45 13.43 22.87
N TYR A 432 5.61 12.76 22.82
CA TYR A 432 6.39 12.61 21.59
C TYR A 432 5.60 11.90 20.49
N GLU A 433 4.94 10.79 20.84
CA GLU A 433 4.16 10.00 19.89
C GLU A 433 2.99 10.81 19.32
N ILE A 434 2.29 11.56 20.17
CA ILE A 434 1.18 12.43 19.72
C ILE A 434 1.70 13.55 18.81
N GLU A 435 2.85 14.17 19.10
CA GLU A 435 3.43 15.17 18.19
C GLU A 435 3.86 14.57 16.84
N ALA A 436 4.48 13.39 16.84
CA ALA A 436 4.86 12.68 15.62
C ALA A 436 3.62 12.35 14.77
N MET A 437 2.57 11.83 15.40
CA MET A 437 1.29 11.52 14.75
C MET A 437 0.55 12.78 14.28
N ARG A 438 0.64 13.89 15.00
CA ARG A 438 0.08 15.18 14.55
C ARG A 438 0.79 15.68 13.30
N LYS A 439 2.13 15.60 13.27
CA LYS A 439 2.92 15.99 12.11
C LYS A 439 2.53 15.19 10.88
N ILE A 440 2.45 13.85 10.99
CA ILE A 440 2.10 13.01 9.84
C ILE A 440 0.64 13.22 9.39
N ASN A 441 -0.29 13.44 10.33
CA ASN A 441 -1.66 13.82 10.00
C ASN A 441 -1.75 15.16 9.28
N HIS A 442 -0.93 16.16 9.63
CA HIS A 442 -0.87 17.43 8.92
C HIS A 442 -0.40 17.22 7.47
N ILE A 443 0.69 16.46 7.27
CA ILE A 443 1.22 16.17 5.93
C ILE A 443 0.16 15.47 5.08
N SER A 444 -0.49 14.42 5.60
CA SER A 444 -1.56 13.70 4.89
C SER A 444 -2.78 14.57 4.65
N SER A 445 -3.15 15.44 5.61
CA SER A 445 -4.25 16.39 5.44
C SER A 445 -3.99 17.38 4.30
N ASN A 446 -2.75 17.87 4.18
CA ASN A 446 -2.36 18.74 3.06
C ASN A 446 -2.44 18.02 1.72
N ALA A 447 -2.07 16.75 1.68
CA ALA A 447 -2.19 15.92 0.48
C ALA A 447 -3.66 15.74 0.07
N HIS A 448 -4.57 15.44 1.02
CA HIS A 448 -6.02 15.41 0.76
C HIS A 448 -6.56 16.72 0.18
N VAL A 449 -6.08 17.86 0.68
CA VAL A 449 -6.47 19.17 0.15
C VAL A 449 -5.92 19.40 -1.27
N ALA A 450 -4.71 18.91 -1.57
CA ALA A 450 -4.18 18.94 -2.94
C ALA A 450 -5.02 18.10 -3.90
N LEU A 451 -5.52 16.93 -3.47
CA LEU A 451 -6.45 16.12 -4.25
C LEU A 451 -7.73 16.87 -4.57
N MET A 452 -8.35 17.52 -3.56
CA MET A 452 -9.56 18.33 -3.76
C MET A 452 -9.32 19.43 -4.82
N LYS A 453 -8.17 20.13 -4.76
CA LYS A 453 -7.81 21.16 -5.76
C LYS A 453 -7.61 20.61 -7.17
N ALA A 454 -7.14 19.38 -7.29
CA ALA A 454 -6.84 18.74 -8.58
C ALA A 454 -8.05 18.02 -9.21
N ALA A 455 -9.02 17.59 -8.41
CA ALA A 455 -10.09 16.67 -8.80
C ALA A 455 -10.81 17.01 -10.12
N LYS A 456 -11.17 18.29 -10.34
CA LYS A 456 -11.85 18.76 -11.56
C LYS A 456 -11.04 18.55 -12.85
N LYS A 457 -9.70 18.55 -12.73
CA LYS A 457 -8.78 18.44 -13.87
C LYS A 457 -8.29 17.02 -14.07
N SER A 458 -8.31 16.20 -13.03
CA SER A 458 -7.91 14.80 -13.08
C SER A 458 -8.83 14.00 -14.00
N GLN A 459 -8.26 12.98 -14.63
CA GLN A 459 -8.95 12.10 -15.58
C GLN A 459 -9.05 10.65 -15.12
N SER A 460 -8.38 10.29 -14.03
CA SER A 460 -8.37 8.91 -13.52
C SER A 460 -8.08 8.84 -12.02
N GLU A 461 -8.42 7.70 -11.42
CA GLU A 461 -8.04 7.35 -10.04
C GLU A 461 -6.50 7.35 -9.86
N VAL A 462 -5.76 6.90 -10.88
CA VAL A 462 -4.28 6.84 -10.88
C VAL A 462 -3.65 8.21 -10.67
N GLU A 463 -4.18 9.24 -11.33
CA GLU A 463 -3.63 10.60 -11.23
C GLU A 463 -3.77 11.16 -9.81
N LEU A 464 -4.89 10.87 -9.15
CA LEU A 464 -5.13 11.27 -7.77
C LEU A 464 -4.26 10.47 -6.79
N ASP A 465 -4.13 9.15 -6.97
CA ASP A 465 -3.21 8.32 -6.18
C ASP A 465 -1.76 8.84 -6.28
N ALA A 466 -1.27 9.05 -7.50
CA ALA A 466 0.07 9.57 -7.75
C ALA A 466 0.28 10.96 -7.12
N LEU A 467 -0.72 11.85 -7.20
CA LEU A 467 -0.66 13.17 -6.58
C LEU A 467 -0.58 13.07 -5.06
N PHE A 468 -1.37 12.20 -4.41
CA PHE A 468 -1.31 12.02 -2.96
C PHE A 468 0.11 11.63 -2.52
N ARG A 469 0.69 10.62 -3.17
CA ARG A 469 2.04 10.13 -2.85
C ARG A 469 3.11 11.19 -3.09
N TYR A 470 2.99 11.94 -4.19
CA TYR A 470 3.90 13.07 -4.47
C TYR A 470 3.83 14.12 -3.36
N GLU A 471 2.62 14.49 -2.96
CA GLU A 471 2.37 15.52 -1.94
C GLU A 471 2.92 15.11 -0.57
N THR A 472 2.75 13.86 -0.14
CA THR A 472 3.33 13.41 1.14
C THR A 472 4.86 13.31 1.05
N ALA A 473 5.38 12.79 -0.07
CA ALA A 473 6.81 12.58 -0.26
C ALA A 473 7.61 13.90 -0.27
N ARG A 474 7.09 14.96 -0.92
CA ARG A 474 7.77 16.27 -0.97
C ARG A 474 7.87 16.95 0.40
N PHE A 475 7.04 16.55 1.37
CA PHE A 475 7.14 16.99 2.78
C PHE A 475 7.89 15.98 3.68
N GLY A 476 8.61 15.02 3.08
CA GLY A 476 9.48 14.07 3.76
C GLY A 476 8.78 12.80 4.26
N ALA A 477 7.51 12.59 3.94
CA ALA A 477 6.77 11.36 4.24
C ALA A 477 6.62 10.52 2.95
N ARG A 478 7.70 9.84 2.58
CA ARG A 478 7.75 9.00 1.37
C ARG A 478 6.93 7.73 1.51
N ALA A 479 6.94 7.12 2.70
CA ALA A 479 6.19 5.89 2.97
C ALA A 479 4.70 6.19 3.14
N GLN A 480 3.86 5.24 2.70
CA GLN A 480 2.43 5.24 2.96
C GLN A 480 2.14 4.27 4.10
N ALA A 481 1.21 4.60 4.99
CA ALA A 481 0.85 3.72 6.11
C ALA A 481 0.12 2.45 5.64
N TYR A 482 -0.54 2.55 4.49
CA TYR A 482 -1.22 1.51 3.74
C TYR A 482 -1.30 1.97 2.27
N GLU A 483 -1.65 1.08 1.36
CA GLU A 483 -1.87 1.50 -0.03
C GLU A 483 -3.08 2.44 -0.11
N PRO A 484 -2.92 3.67 -0.65
CA PRO A 484 -4.02 4.60 -0.89
C PRO A 484 -5.19 3.92 -1.61
N ILE A 485 -6.39 4.25 -1.19
CA ILE A 485 -7.65 3.80 -1.78
C ILE A 485 -8.26 5.02 -2.47
N VAL A 486 -8.39 4.98 -3.80
CA VAL A 486 -8.99 6.06 -4.59
C VAL A 486 -10.15 5.48 -5.39
N GLY A 487 -11.35 5.53 -4.81
CA GLY A 487 -12.56 4.98 -5.41
C GLY A 487 -13.47 6.07 -5.96
N VAL A 488 -13.74 6.05 -7.27
CA VAL A 488 -14.71 6.95 -7.90
C VAL A 488 -16.02 6.25 -8.23
N GLY A 489 -17.15 6.91 -7.93
CA GLY A 489 -18.49 6.38 -8.19
C GLY A 489 -18.71 5.05 -7.45
N ALA A 490 -19.10 4.00 -8.18
CA ALA A 490 -19.34 2.68 -7.60
C ALA A 490 -18.11 2.07 -6.89
N ASN A 491 -16.89 2.43 -7.30
CA ASN A 491 -15.66 1.95 -6.65
C ASN A 491 -15.55 2.48 -5.20
N ALA A 492 -16.16 3.62 -4.87
CA ALA A 492 -16.24 4.14 -3.51
C ALA A 492 -17.03 3.23 -2.55
N ALA A 493 -17.81 2.27 -3.06
CA ALA A 493 -18.48 1.25 -2.26
C ALA A 493 -17.55 0.09 -1.84
N ILE A 494 -16.36 -0.04 -2.45
CA ILE A 494 -15.43 -1.13 -2.18
C ILE A 494 -14.45 -0.66 -1.10
N LEU A 495 -14.61 -1.17 0.13
CA LEU A 495 -13.96 -0.62 1.33
C LEU A 495 -12.43 -0.54 1.25
N HIS A 496 -11.77 -1.59 0.76
CA HIS A 496 -10.32 -1.64 0.52
C HIS A 496 -10.02 -1.74 -0.98
N TYR A 497 -10.58 -0.83 -1.77
CA TYR A 497 -10.33 -0.78 -3.21
C TYR A 497 -8.87 -0.41 -3.50
N GLY A 498 -8.10 -1.34 -4.06
CA GLY A 498 -6.67 -1.13 -4.36
C GLY A 498 -6.33 -1.08 -5.84
N ARG A 499 -7.32 -1.17 -6.75
CA ARG A 499 -7.05 -1.17 -8.20
C ARG A 499 -6.64 0.23 -8.68
N ASN A 500 -7.28 1.28 -8.16
CA ASN A 500 -6.98 2.70 -8.42
C ASN A 500 -6.74 3.04 -9.90
N SER A 501 -7.44 2.39 -10.83
CA SER A 501 -7.12 2.45 -12.26
C SER A 501 -8.27 2.92 -13.14
N ALA A 502 -9.43 3.28 -12.58
CA ALA A 502 -10.58 3.69 -13.38
C ALA A 502 -10.35 5.07 -13.98
N ALA A 503 -10.57 5.19 -15.29
CA ALA A 503 -10.69 6.47 -15.97
C ALA A 503 -12.08 7.06 -15.71
N PHE A 504 -12.15 8.38 -15.58
CA PHE A 504 -13.42 9.08 -15.36
C PHE A 504 -14.26 9.15 -16.63
N ASN A 505 -13.65 8.96 -17.81
CA ASN A 505 -14.31 9.01 -19.11
C ASN A 505 -15.12 10.30 -19.35
N GLY A 506 -14.61 11.43 -18.83
CA GLY A 506 -15.28 12.73 -18.88
C GLY A 506 -16.48 12.89 -17.93
N ASN A 507 -16.78 11.89 -17.10
CA ASN A 507 -17.83 11.97 -16.09
C ASN A 507 -17.27 12.50 -14.77
N HIS A 508 -17.53 13.78 -14.49
CA HIS A 508 -17.15 14.43 -13.23
C HIS A 508 -18.32 14.61 -12.25
N ASP A 509 -19.48 14.00 -12.52
CA ASP A 509 -20.66 14.09 -11.65
C ASP A 509 -20.66 13.04 -10.52
N GLN A 510 -19.54 12.34 -10.33
CA GLN A 510 -19.35 11.29 -9.34
C GLN A 510 -18.66 11.81 -8.08
N LEU A 511 -18.87 11.11 -6.96
CA LEU A 511 -18.02 11.25 -5.78
C LEU A 511 -16.72 10.49 -5.98
N CYS A 512 -15.65 11.03 -5.40
CA CYS A 512 -14.38 10.37 -5.19
C CYS A 512 -14.19 10.19 -3.69
N LEU A 513 -14.08 8.94 -3.24
CA LEU A 513 -13.67 8.59 -1.89
C LEU A 513 -12.16 8.31 -1.96
N VAL A 514 -11.40 9.10 -1.22
CA VAL A 514 -9.96 8.90 -1.04
C VAL A 514 -9.71 8.57 0.40
N ASP A 515 -9.24 7.36 0.65
CA ASP A 515 -8.76 6.90 1.94
C ASP A 515 -7.25 6.68 1.81
N ALA A 516 -6.48 7.59 2.40
CA ALA A 516 -5.03 7.59 2.26
C ALA A 516 -4.36 8.32 3.42
N GLY A 517 -3.26 7.72 3.90
CA GLY A 517 -2.44 8.27 4.97
C GLY A 517 -0.98 7.90 4.80
N ALA A 518 -0.09 8.88 5.00
CA ALA A 518 1.34 8.67 5.00
C ALA A 518 1.85 8.08 6.33
N GLU A 519 3.07 7.54 6.27
CA GLU A 519 3.84 7.07 7.42
C GLU A 519 5.17 7.83 7.52
N GLN A 520 5.58 8.21 8.72
CA GLN A 520 6.94 8.72 8.98
C GLN A 520 7.46 8.21 10.33
N GLY A 521 8.64 7.59 10.30
CA GLY A 521 9.20 6.95 11.50
C GLY A 521 8.25 5.91 12.08
N CYS A 522 7.68 5.08 11.20
CA CYS A 522 6.62 4.12 11.50
C CYS A 522 5.31 4.70 12.06
N TYR A 523 5.20 5.98 12.42
CA TYR A 523 3.92 6.55 12.86
C TYR A 523 2.99 6.78 11.67
N ALA A 524 1.83 6.13 11.73
CA ALA A 524 0.80 6.18 10.70
C ALA A 524 -0.13 7.38 10.89
N SER A 525 -0.66 7.85 9.77
CA SER A 525 -1.90 8.62 9.70
C SER A 525 -2.91 7.83 8.88
N ASP A 526 -4.19 8.10 9.09
CA ASP A 526 -5.30 7.44 8.42
C ASP A 526 -6.43 8.46 8.27
N ILE A 527 -6.72 8.82 7.02
CA ILE A 527 -7.62 9.93 6.69
C ILE A 527 -8.38 9.53 5.44
N THR A 528 -9.70 9.54 5.57
CA THR A 528 -10.63 9.42 4.46
C THR A 528 -11.36 10.74 4.23
N ARG A 529 -11.35 11.22 2.99
CA ARG A 529 -12.22 12.30 2.51
C ARG A 529 -12.96 11.84 1.27
N THR A 530 -14.25 12.11 1.26
CA THR A 530 -15.09 11.95 0.07
C THR A 530 -15.42 13.33 -0.49
N PHE A 531 -15.31 13.54 -1.80
CA PHE A 531 -15.63 14.82 -2.44
C PHE A 531 -16.11 14.66 -3.90
N PRO A 532 -16.95 15.58 -4.42
CA PRO A 532 -17.46 15.51 -5.78
C PRO A 532 -16.38 15.91 -6.79
N LEU A 533 -16.17 15.14 -7.85
CA LEU A 533 -15.14 15.45 -8.86
C LEU A 533 -15.37 16.81 -9.54
N ASN A 534 -16.62 17.21 -9.75
CA ASN A 534 -16.99 18.52 -10.29
C ASN A 534 -16.93 19.67 -9.25
N GLY A 535 -16.60 19.37 -7.99
CA GLY A 535 -16.44 20.34 -6.90
C GLY A 535 -17.73 20.92 -6.30
N LYS A 536 -18.91 20.34 -6.57
CA LYS A 536 -20.15 20.73 -5.89
C LYS A 536 -20.98 19.54 -5.43
N TYR A 537 -21.42 19.57 -4.19
CA TYR A 537 -22.33 18.55 -3.65
C TYR A 537 -23.75 18.84 -4.10
N ALA A 538 -24.41 17.85 -4.70
CA ALA A 538 -25.80 17.94 -5.11
C ALA A 538 -26.55 16.62 -4.91
N GLY A 539 -27.87 16.71 -4.82
CA GLY A 539 -28.79 15.56 -4.83
C GLY A 539 -28.47 14.46 -3.82
N ASP A 540 -28.51 13.22 -4.31
CA ASP A 540 -28.31 12.00 -3.51
C ASP A 540 -26.92 11.98 -2.83
N ALA A 541 -25.87 12.40 -3.55
CA ALA A 541 -24.50 12.45 -3.02
C ALA A 541 -24.38 13.40 -1.82
N LYS A 542 -24.99 14.59 -1.91
CA LYS A 542 -25.04 15.54 -0.80
C LYS A 542 -25.78 14.96 0.40
N THR A 543 -26.92 14.29 0.15
CA THR A 543 -27.76 13.70 1.20
C THR A 543 -26.98 12.67 2.02
N ILE A 544 -26.30 11.73 1.36
CA ILE A 544 -25.49 10.71 2.05
C ILE A 544 -24.29 11.35 2.77
N TYR A 545 -23.64 12.34 2.16
CA TYR A 545 -22.53 13.04 2.78
C TYR A 545 -22.92 13.74 4.08
N GLU A 546 -24.06 14.44 4.11
CA GLU A 546 -24.57 15.12 5.31
C GLU A 546 -24.86 14.13 6.44
N ILE A 547 -25.41 12.94 6.13
CA ILE A 547 -25.66 11.89 7.13
C ILE A 547 -24.33 11.42 7.73
N VAL A 548 -23.34 11.09 6.90
CA VAL A 548 -22.03 10.60 7.39
C VAL A 548 -21.29 11.69 8.18
N LEU A 549 -21.37 12.95 7.74
CA LEU A 549 -20.82 14.07 8.48
C LEU A 549 -21.48 14.22 9.86
N GLN A 550 -22.79 14.04 9.95
CA GLN A 550 -23.52 14.04 11.22
C GLN A 550 -23.10 12.87 12.12
N MET A 551 -22.95 11.66 11.55
CA MET A 551 -22.45 10.48 12.28
C MET A 551 -21.09 10.79 12.93
N GLN A 552 -20.15 11.35 12.15
CA GLN A 552 -18.81 11.63 12.63
C GLN A 552 -18.81 12.70 13.71
N LYS A 553 -19.49 13.82 13.49
CA LYS A 553 -19.52 14.95 14.46
C LYS A 553 -20.11 14.53 15.80
N ALA A 554 -21.22 13.79 15.79
CA ALA A 554 -21.85 13.32 17.02
C ALA A 554 -20.94 12.34 17.81
N VAL A 555 -20.21 11.47 17.10
CA VAL A 555 -19.22 10.60 17.73
C VAL A 555 -18.08 11.41 18.34
N LEU A 556 -17.47 12.32 17.57
CA LEU A 556 -16.36 13.16 18.04
C LEU A 556 -16.75 13.99 19.27
N GLU A 557 -17.96 14.56 19.30
CA GLU A 557 -18.49 15.31 20.44
C GLU A 557 -18.74 14.45 21.68
N SER A 558 -18.97 13.15 21.49
CA SER A 558 -19.28 12.21 22.58
C SER A 558 -18.05 11.51 23.15
N MET A 559 -16.91 11.54 22.45
CA MET A 559 -15.69 10.84 22.85
C MET A 559 -14.95 11.56 23.98
N LYS A 560 -14.71 10.82 25.06
CA LYS A 560 -13.93 11.24 26.22
C LYS A 560 -13.56 10.00 27.06
N PRO A 561 -12.64 10.12 28.03
CA PRO A 561 -12.37 9.03 28.96
C PRO A 561 -13.63 8.49 29.64
N GLY A 562 -13.70 7.17 29.78
CA GLY A 562 -14.83 6.46 30.41
C GLY A 562 -15.95 6.03 29.46
N VAL A 563 -15.93 6.46 28.19
CA VAL A 563 -16.91 6.04 27.18
C VAL A 563 -16.48 4.73 26.52
N GLN A 564 -17.39 3.78 26.36
CA GLN A 564 -17.13 2.56 25.60
C GLN A 564 -17.09 2.86 24.09
N TYR A 565 -16.03 2.45 23.39
CA TYR A 565 -15.91 2.70 21.95
C TYR A 565 -17.01 2.01 21.14
N GLU A 566 -17.46 0.83 21.57
CA GLU A 566 -18.62 0.16 20.97
C GLU A 566 -19.89 1.02 21.03
N ALA A 567 -20.08 1.79 22.12
CA ALA A 567 -21.22 2.69 22.22
C ALA A 567 -21.15 3.83 21.20
N MET A 568 -19.95 4.23 20.77
CA MET A 568 -19.76 5.20 19.69
C MET A 568 -20.15 4.61 18.34
N HIS A 569 -19.82 3.34 18.07
CA HIS A 569 -20.29 2.68 16.85
C HIS A 569 -21.82 2.63 16.83
N ARG A 570 -22.45 2.25 17.95
CA ARG A 570 -23.92 2.24 18.06
C ARG A 570 -24.55 3.64 17.91
N LEU A 571 -23.89 4.69 18.38
CA LEU A 571 -24.31 6.08 18.15
C LEU A 571 -24.27 6.42 16.66
N ALA A 572 -23.18 6.09 15.97
CA ALA A 572 -23.07 6.28 14.53
C ALA A 572 -24.15 5.49 13.77
N SER A 573 -24.36 4.21 14.11
CA SER A 573 -25.41 3.37 13.53
C SER A 573 -26.80 3.97 13.70
N LYS A 574 -27.11 4.50 14.90
CA LYS A 574 -28.40 5.15 15.14
C LYS A 574 -28.62 6.36 14.22
N ILE A 575 -27.60 7.22 14.08
CA ILE A 575 -27.67 8.39 13.19
C ILE A 575 -27.77 7.96 11.72
N ALA A 576 -27.07 6.89 11.32
CA ALA A 576 -27.17 6.32 9.98
C ALA A 576 -28.60 5.86 9.69
N VAL A 577 -29.22 5.10 10.60
CA VAL A 577 -30.60 4.61 10.44
C VAL A 577 -31.59 5.77 10.35
N GLU A 578 -31.51 6.74 11.27
CA GLU A 578 -32.37 7.93 11.24
C GLU A 578 -32.20 8.73 9.93
N GLY A 579 -30.97 8.90 9.47
CA GLY A 579 -30.65 9.58 8.22
C GLY A 579 -31.19 8.83 6.99
N LEU A 580 -30.98 7.52 6.93
CA LEU A 580 -31.42 6.67 5.82
C LEU A 580 -32.95 6.53 5.78
N GLN A 581 -33.64 6.56 6.93
CA GLN A 581 -35.10 6.68 6.96
C GLN A 581 -35.59 8.02 6.40
N LYS A 582 -34.97 9.14 6.80
CA LYS A 582 -35.30 10.46 6.24
C LYS A 582 -35.04 10.55 4.74
N ALA A 583 -34.01 9.88 4.25
CA ALA A 583 -33.69 9.77 2.82
C ALA A 583 -34.64 8.81 2.05
N GLY A 584 -35.45 8.04 2.77
CA GLY A 584 -36.39 7.05 2.22
C GLY A 584 -35.76 5.72 1.83
N VAL A 585 -34.48 5.50 2.14
CA VAL A 585 -33.76 4.22 1.88
C VAL A 585 -34.29 3.12 2.78
N LEU A 586 -34.51 3.46 4.06
CA LEU A 586 -35.16 2.58 5.03
C LEU A 586 -36.62 2.99 5.19
N LYS A 587 -37.51 1.99 5.29
CA LYS A 587 -38.95 2.21 5.40
C LYS A 587 -39.31 2.86 6.74
N ALA A 588 -40.17 3.88 6.69
CA ALA A 588 -40.48 4.73 7.84
C ALA A 588 -41.50 4.10 8.80
N GLU A 589 -42.22 3.04 8.40
CA GLU A 589 -43.14 2.32 9.28
C GLU A 589 -42.45 1.50 10.37
N PHE A 590 -41.15 1.19 10.22
CA PHE A 590 -40.36 0.50 11.24
C PHE A 590 -39.68 1.50 12.17
N SER A 591 -39.61 1.20 13.45
CA SER A 591 -38.92 2.07 14.41
C SER A 591 -37.40 2.00 14.24
N VAL A 592 -36.69 3.07 14.61
CA VAL A 592 -35.22 3.10 14.61
C VAL A 592 -34.66 1.99 15.51
N GLU A 593 -35.29 1.76 16.66
CA GLU A 593 -34.90 0.73 17.62
C GLU A 593 -35.03 -0.68 17.02
N GLU A 594 -36.10 -0.97 16.29
CA GLU A 594 -36.28 -2.26 15.61
C GLU A 594 -35.21 -2.48 14.54
N LEU A 595 -34.91 -1.47 13.73
CA LEU A 595 -33.89 -1.56 12.68
C LEU A 595 -32.49 -1.83 13.25
N LEU A 596 -32.16 -1.22 14.39
CA LEU A 596 -30.90 -1.45 15.11
C LEU A 596 -30.85 -2.82 15.79
N GLU A 597 -31.96 -3.29 16.38
CA GLU A 597 -32.06 -4.62 16.98
C GLU A 597 -31.85 -5.72 15.92
N LYS A 598 -32.33 -5.49 14.70
CA LYS A 598 -32.17 -6.40 13.56
C LYS A 598 -30.88 -6.17 12.76
N HIS A 599 -30.01 -5.24 13.19
CA HIS A 599 -28.74 -4.94 12.55
C HIS A 599 -28.84 -4.53 11.06
N ILE A 600 -29.93 -3.83 10.70
CA ILE A 600 -30.16 -3.36 9.32
C ILE A 600 -29.16 -2.27 8.92
N ASP A 601 -28.65 -1.52 9.90
CA ASP A 601 -27.53 -0.60 9.70
C ASP A 601 -26.32 -1.28 9.08
N GLY A 602 -26.03 -2.53 9.44
CA GLY A 602 -24.90 -3.32 8.92
C GLY A 602 -24.96 -3.60 7.42
N VAL A 603 -26.10 -3.38 6.75
CA VAL A 603 -26.22 -3.44 5.29
C VAL A 603 -25.51 -2.25 4.62
N PHE A 604 -25.61 -1.07 5.24
CA PHE A 604 -25.13 0.20 4.67
C PHE A 604 -23.88 0.72 5.38
N PHE A 605 -23.63 0.32 6.63
CA PHE A 605 -22.42 0.60 7.39
C PHE A 605 -21.74 -0.72 7.80
N PRO A 606 -21.10 -1.42 6.84
CA PRO A 606 -20.68 -2.81 7.02
C PRO A 606 -19.31 -2.98 7.69
N HIS A 607 -18.69 -1.91 8.20
CA HIS A 607 -17.40 -1.98 8.87
C HIS A 607 -17.44 -1.37 10.28
N GLY A 608 -16.38 -1.58 11.05
CA GLY A 608 -16.24 -0.95 12.36
C GLY A 608 -16.13 0.57 12.27
N LEU A 609 -16.55 1.29 13.32
CA LEU A 609 -16.43 2.75 13.38
C LEU A 609 -14.98 3.26 13.30
N GLY A 610 -14.02 2.41 13.60
CA GLY A 610 -12.60 2.72 13.57
C GLY A 610 -11.81 1.79 14.47
N HIS A 611 -10.57 2.20 14.76
CA HIS A 611 -9.56 1.35 15.38
C HIS A 611 -8.51 2.16 16.14
N MET A 612 -7.71 1.45 16.94
CA MET A 612 -6.47 2.01 17.46
C MET A 612 -5.53 2.34 16.29
N ILE A 613 -4.79 3.44 16.39
CA ILE A 613 -3.75 3.82 15.42
C ILE A 613 -2.50 4.29 16.15
N GLY A 614 -1.33 4.04 15.56
CA GLY A 614 -0.03 4.36 16.15
C GLY A 614 1.10 4.08 15.18
N LEU A 615 1.96 3.11 15.53
CA LEU A 615 3.03 2.65 14.64
C LEU A 615 2.53 1.74 13.50
N ASP A 616 1.33 1.20 13.66
CA ASP A 616 0.62 0.48 12.61
C ASP A 616 -0.72 1.21 12.40
N VAL A 617 -1.22 1.22 11.15
CA VAL A 617 -2.53 1.84 10.84
C VAL A 617 -3.63 1.18 11.67
N HIS A 618 -3.72 -0.14 11.61
CA HIS A 618 -4.49 -0.96 12.53
C HIS A 618 -3.62 -1.37 13.73
N ASP A 619 -3.51 -0.48 14.71
CA ASP A 619 -2.61 -0.65 15.86
C ASP A 619 -3.10 -1.73 16.84
N VAL A 620 -2.17 -2.17 17.68
CA VAL A 620 -2.38 -3.29 18.62
C VAL A 620 -3.33 -2.94 19.77
N GLY A 621 -3.84 -3.96 20.45
CA GLY A 621 -4.47 -3.83 21.76
C GLY A 621 -5.97 -3.49 21.76
N GLY A 622 -6.65 -3.52 20.61
CA GLY A 622 -8.09 -3.20 20.51
C GLY A 622 -9.02 -4.13 21.32
N TYR A 623 -8.59 -5.37 21.61
CA TYR A 623 -9.35 -6.36 22.38
C TYR A 623 -8.54 -6.79 23.62
N PRO A 624 -8.85 -6.26 24.81
CA PRO A 624 -8.20 -6.70 26.04
C PRO A 624 -8.59 -8.16 26.35
N LYS A 625 -7.75 -8.84 27.14
CA LYS A 625 -7.96 -10.25 27.52
C LYS A 625 -9.36 -10.45 28.12
N GLY A 626 -10.10 -11.42 27.57
CA GLY A 626 -11.47 -11.74 28.00
C GLY A 626 -12.56 -10.90 27.34
N VAL A 627 -12.23 -9.98 26.42
CA VAL A 627 -13.20 -9.25 25.60
C VAL A 627 -13.21 -9.81 24.19
N GLU A 628 -14.35 -10.41 23.81
CA GLU A 628 -14.54 -11.05 22.51
C GLU A 628 -15.15 -10.11 21.47
N ARG A 629 -15.07 -10.49 20.19
CA ARG A 629 -15.81 -9.79 19.10
C ARG A 629 -17.31 -10.06 19.21
N ILE A 630 -18.13 -9.06 18.89
CA ILE A 630 -19.57 -9.25 18.75
C ILE A 630 -19.86 -9.84 17.38
N GLN A 631 -20.49 -11.01 17.32
CA GLN A 631 -20.86 -11.66 16.05
C GLN A 631 -22.21 -11.14 15.55
N ALA A 632 -22.23 -9.90 15.06
CA ALA A 632 -23.41 -9.26 14.46
C ALA A 632 -22.98 -8.40 13.25
N PRO A 633 -23.86 -8.22 12.23
CA PRO A 633 -23.58 -7.34 11.09
C PRO A 633 -23.13 -5.94 11.53
N GLY A 634 -22.14 -5.37 10.82
CA GLY A 634 -21.43 -4.15 11.21
C GLY A 634 -20.46 -4.36 12.38
N LEU A 635 -20.99 -4.70 13.56
CA LEU A 635 -20.23 -4.83 14.82
C LEU A 635 -19.10 -5.87 14.80
N GLN A 636 -19.23 -6.95 14.02
CA GLN A 636 -18.22 -8.01 13.92
C GLN A 636 -16.87 -7.52 13.39
N TYR A 637 -16.88 -6.44 12.61
CA TYR A 637 -15.69 -5.83 12.03
C TYR A 637 -15.10 -4.72 12.89
N LEU A 638 -15.74 -4.36 14.02
CA LEU A 638 -15.18 -3.40 14.96
C LEU A 638 -13.80 -3.88 15.42
N ARG A 639 -12.78 -3.02 15.35
CA ARG A 639 -11.40 -3.42 15.68
C ARG A 639 -11.03 -3.16 17.13
N MET A 640 -11.91 -2.49 17.88
CA MET A 640 -11.70 -2.21 19.30
C MET A 640 -13.00 -2.31 20.11
N ARG A 641 -12.91 -2.98 21.27
CA ARG A 641 -13.94 -2.98 22.31
C ARG A 641 -13.30 -2.63 23.65
N ARG A 642 -13.08 -1.33 23.85
CA ARG A 642 -12.46 -0.77 25.06
C ARG A 642 -13.22 0.44 25.55
N VAL A 643 -13.07 0.69 26.85
CA VAL A 643 -13.36 2.00 27.44
C VAL A 643 -12.24 2.93 27.01
N LEU A 644 -12.59 4.09 26.48
CA LEU A 644 -11.63 5.11 26.08
C LEU A 644 -10.90 5.64 27.32
N GLU A 645 -9.59 5.77 27.21
CA GLU A 645 -8.71 6.32 28.24
C GLU A 645 -7.80 7.38 27.62
N ALA A 646 -7.41 8.38 28.43
CA ALA A 646 -6.49 9.41 27.98
C ALA A 646 -5.16 8.80 27.50
N GLY A 647 -4.64 9.32 26.39
CA GLY A 647 -3.45 8.79 25.73
C GLY A 647 -3.72 7.73 24.66
N PHE A 648 -4.95 7.24 24.49
CA PHE A 648 -5.29 6.46 23.30
C PHE A 648 -5.30 7.36 22.06
N VAL A 649 -4.96 6.78 20.91
CA VAL A 649 -5.18 7.41 19.60
C VAL A 649 -5.97 6.42 18.74
N VAL A 650 -7.08 6.89 18.18
CA VAL A 650 -8.03 6.05 17.44
C VAL A 650 -8.53 6.77 16.18
N THR A 651 -8.99 6.02 15.19
CA THR A 651 -9.73 6.55 14.05
C THR A 651 -11.22 6.70 14.37
N VAL A 652 -11.88 7.63 13.68
CA VAL A 652 -13.34 7.81 13.67
C VAL A 652 -13.80 7.96 12.23
N GLU A 653 -14.22 6.84 11.66
CA GLU A 653 -14.43 6.63 10.22
C GLU A 653 -15.84 6.12 9.87
N PRO A 654 -16.93 6.78 10.31
CA PRO A 654 -18.26 6.36 9.86
C PRO A 654 -18.37 6.43 8.33
N GLY A 655 -19.17 5.53 7.77
CA GLY A 655 -19.48 5.53 6.35
C GLY A 655 -20.81 4.87 6.00
N ILE A 656 -21.35 5.28 4.85
CA ILE A 656 -22.55 4.69 4.25
C ILE A 656 -22.20 4.27 2.83
N TYR A 657 -22.50 3.02 2.48
CA TYR A 657 -22.12 2.40 1.22
C TYR A 657 -23.30 1.63 0.63
N PHE A 658 -23.36 1.62 -0.69
CA PHE A 658 -24.31 0.85 -1.47
C PHE A 658 -23.55 -0.32 -2.13
N VAL A 659 -23.07 -1.25 -1.29
CA VAL A 659 -22.25 -2.38 -1.72
C VAL A 659 -23.11 -3.42 -2.43
N GLU A 660 -22.95 -3.57 -3.74
CA GLU A 660 -23.79 -4.44 -4.58
C GLU A 660 -23.92 -5.87 -4.01
N PHE A 661 -22.81 -6.47 -3.57
CA PHE A 661 -22.84 -7.82 -2.98
C PHE A 661 -23.73 -7.91 -1.72
N ILE A 662 -23.64 -6.93 -0.82
CA ILE A 662 -24.42 -6.90 0.43
C ILE A 662 -25.89 -6.60 0.12
N LEU A 663 -26.14 -5.64 -0.78
CA LEU A 663 -27.50 -5.27 -1.21
C LEU A 663 -28.22 -6.45 -1.86
N ASN A 664 -27.53 -7.21 -2.73
CA ASN A 664 -28.11 -8.41 -3.35
C ASN A 664 -28.44 -9.49 -2.32
N ALA A 665 -27.56 -9.72 -1.33
CA ALA A 665 -27.85 -10.66 -0.25
C ALA A 665 -29.07 -10.20 0.59
N ALA A 666 -29.14 -8.91 0.94
CA ALA A 666 -30.25 -8.32 1.67
C ALA A 666 -31.58 -8.40 0.89
N LYS A 667 -31.54 -8.20 -0.43
CA LYS A 667 -32.72 -8.31 -1.32
C LYS A 667 -33.22 -9.74 -1.44
N ASN A 668 -32.31 -10.71 -1.45
CA ASN A 668 -32.66 -12.12 -1.50
C ASN A 668 -33.22 -12.64 -0.16
N ASP A 669 -32.83 -12.04 0.96
CA ASP A 669 -33.40 -12.28 2.28
C ASP A 669 -34.54 -11.30 2.60
N GLU A 670 -35.58 -11.30 1.77
CA GLU A 670 -36.71 -10.37 1.90
C GLU A 670 -37.42 -10.49 3.26
N ALA A 671 -37.52 -11.70 3.82
CA ALA A 671 -38.26 -11.95 5.06
C ALA A 671 -37.57 -11.36 6.30
N ASN A 672 -36.23 -11.37 6.34
CA ASN A 672 -35.47 -10.96 7.52
C ASN A 672 -34.75 -9.61 7.34
N VAL A 673 -34.44 -9.19 6.11
CA VAL A 673 -33.69 -7.97 5.84
C VAL A 673 -34.41 -7.09 4.82
N GLY A 674 -34.75 -7.62 3.64
CA GLY A 674 -35.24 -6.82 2.52
C GLY A 674 -36.55 -6.09 2.79
N LYS A 675 -37.44 -6.64 3.63
CA LYS A 675 -38.70 -5.98 4.02
C LYS A 675 -38.51 -4.60 4.65
N TYR A 676 -37.36 -4.29 5.25
CA TYR A 676 -37.07 -3.01 5.89
C TYR A 676 -36.56 -1.94 4.91
N ILE A 677 -36.20 -2.33 3.69
CA ILE A 677 -35.47 -1.52 2.71
C ILE A 677 -36.40 -1.14 1.56
N ASN A 678 -36.33 0.12 1.11
CA ASN A 678 -37.01 0.57 -0.09
C ASN A 678 -36.08 0.41 -1.31
N TRP A 679 -36.29 -0.66 -2.07
CA TRP A 679 -35.40 -1.04 -3.18
C TRP A 679 -35.40 -0.03 -4.34
N ASP A 680 -36.52 0.62 -4.63
CA ASP A 680 -36.58 1.67 -5.67
C ASP A 680 -35.72 2.87 -5.29
N VAL A 681 -35.69 3.20 -3.99
CA VAL A 681 -34.84 4.28 -3.47
C VAL A 681 -33.38 3.85 -3.43
N VAL A 682 -33.08 2.61 -3.04
CA VAL A 682 -31.71 2.06 -3.07
C VAL A 682 -31.12 2.13 -4.48
N GLU A 683 -31.88 1.75 -5.52
CA GLU A 683 -31.43 1.82 -6.91
C GLU A 683 -31.03 3.26 -7.30
N ARG A 684 -31.79 4.27 -6.86
CA ARG A 684 -31.44 5.69 -7.06
C ARG A 684 -30.12 6.07 -6.39
N PHE A 685 -29.89 5.60 -5.17
CA PHE A 685 -28.68 5.94 -4.39
C PHE A 685 -27.45 5.09 -4.74
N ALA A 686 -27.60 3.94 -5.40
CA ALA A 686 -26.48 3.05 -5.73
C ALA A 686 -25.34 3.74 -6.49
N LYS A 687 -25.67 4.72 -7.35
CA LYS A 687 -24.68 5.55 -8.09
C LYS A 687 -23.76 6.39 -7.20
N VAL A 688 -24.14 6.65 -5.95
CA VAL A 688 -23.29 7.35 -4.97
C VAL A 688 -22.06 6.50 -4.65
N GLY A 689 -22.19 5.17 -4.73
CA GLY A 689 -21.16 4.22 -4.30
C GLY A 689 -21.05 4.22 -2.79
N GLY A 690 -20.26 5.12 -2.24
CA GLY A 690 -20.08 5.24 -0.80
C GLY A 690 -19.54 6.60 -0.37
N VAL A 691 -19.77 6.92 0.90
CA VAL A 691 -19.17 8.06 1.59
C VAL A 691 -18.56 7.57 2.89
N ARG A 692 -17.30 7.94 3.12
CA ARG A 692 -16.60 7.80 4.40
C ARG A 692 -15.94 9.13 4.76
N ILE A 693 -15.96 9.48 6.04
CA ILE A 693 -15.23 10.63 6.57
C ILE A 693 -14.48 10.16 7.80
N GLU A 694 -13.16 10.32 7.79
CA GLU A 694 -12.29 9.72 8.81
C GLU A 694 -11.26 10.70 9.35
N ASP A 695 -11.09 10.68 10.67
CA ASP A 695 -10.04 11.40 11.37
C ASP A 695 -9.31 10.49 12.36
N CYS A 696 -8.04 10.80 12.61
CA CYS A 696 -7.27 10.33 13.75
C CYS A 696 -7.47 11.28 14.94
N VAL A 697 -7.87 10.74 16.10
CA VAL A 697 -8.10 11.52 17.32
C VAL A 697 -7.35 10.94 18.51
N ALA A 698 -6.68 11.81 19.26
CA ALA A 698 -6.09 11.47 20.55
C ALA A 698 -7.11 11.73 21.66
N ILE A 699 -7.31 10.77 22.56
CA ILE A 699 -8.16 10.94 23.74
C ILE A 699 -7.38 11.74 24.78
N THR A 700 -7.94 12.88 25.20
CA THR A 700 -7.38 13.74 26.26
C THR A 700 -8.02 13.43 27.60
N GLU A 701 -7.60 14.10 28.67
CA GLU A 701 -8.20 13.92 30.00
C GLU A 701 -9.69 14.29 30.06
N THR A 702 -10.16 15.18 29.17
CA THR A 702 -11.52 15.73 29.22
C THR A 702 -12.33 15.53 27.93
N GLY A 703 -11.74 14.95 26.88
CA GLY A 703 -12.37 14.84 25.58
C GLY A 703 -11.42 14.25 24.53
N ILE A 704 -11.33 14.92 23.39
CA ILE A 704 -10.44 14.55 22.29
C ILE A 704 -9.58 15.74 21.83
N ASP A 705 -8.49 15.41 21.17
CA ASP A 705 -7.67 16.27 20.36
C ASP A 705 -7.62 15.67 18.95
N ASN A 706 -8.23 16.37 17.99
CA ASN A 706 -8.30 15.90 16.62
C ASN A 706 -6.98 16.22 15.90
N LEU A 707 -6.25 15.16 15.53
CA LEU A 707 -4.95 15.29 14.88
C LEU A 707 -5.10 15.61 13.39
N THR A 708 -6.22 15.22 12.79
CA THR A 708 -6.55 15.43 11.39
C THR A 708 -7.07 16.85 11.17
N VAL A 709 -6.49 17.55 10.20
CA VAL A 709 -6.86 18.94 9.87
C VAL A 709 -7.45 19.07 8.46
N ALA A 710 -7.62 17.95 7.74
CA ALA A 710 -8.26 17.94 6.43
C ALA A 710 -9.72 18.46 6.52
N PRO A 711 -10.14 19.39 5.66
CA PRO A 711 -11.51 19.93 5.64
C PRO A 711 -12.55 18.84 5.43
N LYS A 712 -13.71 18.98 6.08
CA LYS A 712 -14.83 18.03 5.99
C LYS A 712 -16.20 18.68 5.85
N GLU A 713 -16.32 19.97 6.18
CA GLU A 713 -17.58 20.67 5.98
C GLU A 713 -17.79 20.90 4.48
N ILE A 714 -19.02 20.70 4.00
CA ILE A 714 -19.37 20.87 2.57
C ILE A 714 -18.88 22.21 2.04
N ALA A 715 -19.14 23.29 2.78
CA ALA A 715 -18.77 24.64 2.37
C ALA A 715 -17.24 24.84 2.30
N GLU A 716 -16.46 24.15 3.14
CA GLU A 716 -14.99 24.23 3.11
C GLU A 716 -14.44 23.47 1.91
N ILE A 717 -14.94 22.27 1.64
CA ILE A 717 -14.54 21.45 0.48
C ILE A 717 -14.90 22.19 -0.81
N GLU A 718 -16.14 22.64 -0.97
CA GLU A 718 -16.54 23.38 -2.18
C GLU A 718 -15.74 24.66 -2.39
N ALA A 719 -15.37 25.37 -1.31
CA ALA A 719 -14.54 26.58 -1.41
C ALA A 719 -13.09 26.28 -1.83
N ILE A 720 -12.54 25.13 -1.44
CA ILE A 720 -11.20 24.69 -1.85
C ILE A 720 -11.17 24.24 -3.31
N MET A 721 -12.28 23.66 -3.78
CA MET A 721 -12.40 23.12 -5.14
C MET A 721 -12.85 24.17 -6.16
N ALA A 722 -13.39 25.31 -5.72
CA ALA A 722 -13.81 26.44 -6.56
C ALA A 722 -12.60 27.16 -7.16
#